data_AF-A0A9W7QH17-F1
#
_entry.id   AF-A0A9W7QH17-F1
#
_cell.length_a   1.000
_cell.length_b   1.000
_cell.length_c   1.000
_cell.angle_alpha   90.00
_cell.angle_beta   90.00
_cell.angle_gamma   90.00
#
_symmetry.space_group_name_H-M   'P 1'
#
loop_
_entity.id
_entity.type
_entity.pdbx_description
1 polymer ?
#
loop_
_entity_poly.entity_id
_entity_poly.type
_entity_poly.pdbx_seq_one_letter_code
_entity_poly.pdbx_strand_id
1 'polypeptide(L)'
;MKKNISIFLTILLFLQLFSPGLISLAASPVKNIDHKLQTKETASMCLREHEGQINFQWPLNKKKVDFVIVQDASGSFKGSIGSVKSALKKIVDQLDPQNDRVMVTSYQDYKGFKGIYGQLLNNSGPGVKTILQSGLTHNLGAAKQGIDRINPNSGTPTASGLQFALQQYEREKGADDPNRETIFLLVTDGVANVQTDGYIHKLSNQVSDWSGRAWSSEYAQDYKGALGEVKEKGLSIKNKGYKLVTAFWENKETLAAADQYYDKYDREVGPYSRNILESMATKPEWFVLSNDIEEFSKKLIETVTQVTKKEKDKMILDIYKNLQVDDVKVSGPNGMTTKPVINNNQITWDLEGQPEGNYTITYKVKETAPQLNEFNVAGGYFISYDEKFEIPVVKAQGNLNASNCSTDITKKVSDSDEKLVEAASLKALDEKFTYDVNFNFGYDVAKNQEIVLQDDLEDILDILDTKLVNKNGDEVAVKPMIDKEKSSVVYKIPPKDGSYDYLAGQQYKLTITAKIKSGTNIEVLKQFISKGGIPNTAQMVLDDKPLESNKVTVTPPIEEPKIKKTVSDQDETDVEKATLLDRKEKFTWNVKYEFGNTPSAYDSIVLQDDLEDILDIVDVKVVNKKGETIKVEPKIDQILKRVTIELPKKDGSYSYLTDETYTMHITSKIADSASNEEITKYIAKDGIPNKAELLLDHKPTTSNEVYVKPPTEKPKVNKTVSDQDEKEVEKAILKGKNEEFTWNVDYKFGNDTAKLEKVVLQDDLEDILDILEVKLVNAQGKTIEVTPKIDEKTKQVMIELPKKDGGYAYLAGQTYTMYIKSKITDTTSNEEIAKYISNGGIPNKAELLFDNNPTASNEAKVVPPTEKPKVSKTVSDQDEKEVEKAILQGKDEEFTWNVGYKFGNDTAKLEKVVLQDDLEDILDILEVKLVDAQGKTIEVTPKIDEKTKRIVMELPKKDGSYAYLAGQTYTMYIKSKIASSASTEEITKYVEKGGIPNKAKLLFDNTPTTSNEVKVVPPIGKIELEKVDAKNSDVKLENAVFQILDKDGKEVGILTTDKNGKAISGPLLFGTYKIKEIKAPNGYMLLRDPIEVEITSKTPVQKIQVANEKSDWNIPETGGTGTTIFYAIGVTLMIIATIVFFRKRKSY
;
A
#
# COMPACT_ATOMS: atom_id res chain seq x y z
N MET A 1 6.88 -31.07 32.48
CA MET A 1 6.61 -32.47 32.90
C MET A 1 6.62 -33.32 31.64
N LYS A 2 7.77 -33.85 31.19
CA LYS A 2 8.34 -35.20 31.41
C LYS A 2 7.38 -36.39 31.15
N LYS A 3 7.75 -37.15 30.09
CA LYS A 3 7.58 -38.60 29.79
C LYS A 3 6.25 -39.05 29.19
N ASN A 4 6.14 -39.95 28.20
CA ASN A 4 7.02 -40.76 27.33
C ASN A 4 6.06 -41.38 26.25
N ILE A 5 6.31 -41.30 24.94
CA ILE A 5 6.94 -42.31 24.04
C ILE A 5 6.19 -43.65 23.84
N SER A 6 5.84 -43.91 22.55
CA SER A 6 5.70 -45.18 21.80
C SER A 6 4.50 -46.12 22.01
N ILE A 7 4.02 -46.94 21.05
CA ILE A 7 4.10 -47.13 19.58
C ILE A 7 3.11 -48.30 19.25
N PHE A 8 2.45 -48.26 18.09
CA PHE A 8 1.90 -49.35 17.23
C PHE A 8 0.88 -50.43 17.71
N LEU A 9 -0.26 -50.43 17.00
CA LEU A 9 -0.80 -51.51 16.13
C LEU A 9 -1.43 -52.78 16.73
N THR A 10 -2.77 -52.91 16.60
CA THR A 10 -3.50 -54.07 16.01
C THR A 10 -5.03 -53.81 16.10
N ILE A 11 -5.72 -53.65 14.96
CA ILE A 11 -6.56 -54.62 14.22
C ILE A 11 -8.05 -54.63 14.64
N LEU A 12 -8.87 -54.31 13.63
CA LEU A 12 -10.24 -54.73 13.31
C LEU A 12 -11.15 -55.23 14.44
N LEU A 13 -12.23 -54.49 14.70
CA LEU A 13 -13.62 -54.94 14.49
C LEU A 13 -14.57 -53.76 14.83
N PHE A 14 -15.78 -53.79 14.26
CA PHE A 14 -16.88 -52.82 14.40
C PHE A 14 -16.83 -51.60 13.48
N LEU A 15 -17.53 -51.71 12.34
CA LEU A 15 -18.74 -50.93 12.09
C LEU A 15 -19.52 -51.58 10.94
N GLN A 16 -20.52 -52.39 11.28
CA GLN A 16 -21.67 -52.61 10.42
C GLN A 16 -22.89 -52.30 11.27
N LEU A 17 -23.68 -51.30 10.86
CA LEU A 17 -25.14 -51.36 10.79
C LEU A 17 -25.73 -50.02 10.32
N PHE A 18 -26.68 -50.15 9.39
CA PHE A 18 -27.67 -49.20 8.87
C PHE A 18 -27.31 -48.27 7.70
N SER A 19 -27.67 -48.74 6.50
CA SER A 19 -28.57 -48.02 5.57
C SER A 19 -29.21 -49.05 4.61
N PRO A 20 -30.55 -49.17 4.53
CA PRO A 20 -31.22 -50.05 3.57
C PRO A 20 -31.36 -49.30 2.24
N GLY A 21 -30.40 -49.47 1.33
CA GLY A 21 -30.55 -49.11 -0.07
C GLY A 21 -30.82 -50.38 -0.86
N LEU A 22 -32.00 -50.48 -1.48
CA LEU A 22 -32.30 -51.52 -2.47
C LEU A 22 -31.18 -51.52 -3.53
N ILE A 23 -30.30 -52.50 -3.47
CA ILE A 23 -29.49 -52.88 -4.63
C ILE A 23 -30.47 -53.62 -5.54
N SER A 24 -30.99 -52.90 -6.54
CA SER A 24 -31.44 -53.54 -7.77
C SER A 24 -30.25 -54.36 -8.27
N LEU A 25 -30.37 -55.70 -8.21
CA LEU A 25 -29.45 -56.63 -8.85
C LEU A 25 -29.55 -56.38 -10.36
N ALA A 26 -28.77 -55.43 -10.88
CA ALA A 26 -28.57 -55.28 -12.30
C ALA A 26 -27.84 -56.53 -12.80
N ALA A 27 -28.52 -57.30 -13.66
CA ALA A 27 -27.97 -58.47 -14.30
C ALA A 27 -26.77 -58.10 -15.21
N SER A 28 -25.66 -58.85 -15.13
CA SER A 28 -24.51 -58.66 -16.04
C SER A 28 -24.90 -58.78 -17.53
N PRO A 29 -24.34 -57.94 -18.43
CA PRO A 29 -24.70 -57.89 -19.86
C PRO A 29 -24.11 -58.98 -20.76
N VAL A 30 -23.19 -59.84 -20.35
CA VAL A 30 -22.87 -61.08 -21.09
C VAL A 30 -22.83 -62.20 -20.06
N LYS A 31 -23.55 -63.30 -20.31
CA LYS A 31 -23.69 -64.39 -19.34
C LYS A 31 -23.19 -65.72 -19.90
N ASN A 32 -22.72 -66.58 -19.01
CA ASN A 32 -22.36 -67.98 -19.27
C ASN A 32 -21.28 -68.18 -20.36
N ILE A 33 -20.19 -67.40 -20.31
CA ILE A 33 -19.06 -67.58 -21.23
C ILE A 33 -18.29 -68.86 -20.87
N ASP A 34 -18.34 -69.88 -21.73
CA ASP A 34 -17.60 -71.15 -21.63
C ASP A 34 -16.67 -71.31 -22.83
N HIS A 35 -15.36 -71.39 -22.60
CA HIS A 35 -14.34 -71.48 -23.65
C HIS A 35 -13.52 -72.77 -23.52
N LYS A 36 -13.57 -73.62 -24.55
CA LYS A 36 -12.93 -74.93 -24.60
C LYS A 36 -12.01 -75.06 -25.81
N LEU A 37 -11.00 -75.91 -25.69
CA LEU A 37 -9.99 -76.15 -26.73
C LEU A 37 -9.71 -77.64 -26.91
N GLN A 38 -9.56 -78.07 -28.16
CA GLN A 38 -9.09 -79.40 -28.56
C GLN A 38 -7.87 -79.27 -29.48
N THR A 39 -6.84 -80.08 -29.27
CA THR A 39 -5.61 -80.08 -30.09
C THR A 39 -5.54 -81.31 -30.99
N LYS A 40 -5.06 -81.13 -32.23
CA LYS A 40 -4.93 -82.15 -33.26
C LYS A 40 -3.53 -82.14 -33.86
N GLU A 41 -2.87 -83.30 -33.83
CA GLU A 41 -1.52 -83.48 -34.36
C GLU A 41 -1.47 -83.45 -35.90
N THR A 42 -0.39 -82.89 -36.48
CA THR A 42 -0.15 -82.89 -37.95
C THR A 42 1.03 -83.79 -38.35
N ALA A 43 1.17 -84.05 -39.65
CA ALA A 43 2.17 -84.95 -40.20
C ALA A 43 3.64 -84.47 -40.08
N SER A 44 3.91 -83.17 -39.85
CA SER A 44 5.29 -82.63 -39.77
C SER A 44 5.92 -82.70 -38.38
N MET A 45 5.17 -83.10 -37.35
CA MET A 45 5.55 -83.13 -35.92
C MET A 45 6.05 -81.81 -35.31
N CYS A 46 6.39 -80.76 -36.08
CA CYS A 46 6.78 -79.43 -35.59
C CYS A 46 5.57 -78.49 -35.39
N LEU A 47 4.48 -78.62 -36.15
CA LEU A 47 3.30 -77.71 -36.07
C LEU A 47 1.99 -78.49 -35.84
N ARG A 48 1.09 -77.99 -35.00
CA ARG A 48 -0.22 -78.61 -34.67
C ARG A 48 -1.40 -77.71 -35.05
N GLU A 49 -2.59 -78.31 -35.13
CA GLU A 49 -3.85 -77.58 -35.30
C GLU A 49 -4.64 -77.60 -33.99
N HIS A 50 -5.35 -76.51 -33.67
CA HIS A 50 -6.21 -76.40 -32.51
C HIS A 50 -7.60 -75.95 -32.92
N GLU A 51 -8.63 -76.60 -32.37
CA GLU A 51 -10.03 -76.24 -32.57
C GLU A 51 -10.59 -75.72 -31.24
N GLY A 52 -11.01 -74.46 -31.21
CA GLY A 52 -11.61 -73.82 -30.05
C GLY A 52 -13.10 -73.58 -30.21
N GLN A 53 -13.82 -73.66 -29.09
CA GLN A 53 -15.26 -73.44 -29.02
C GLN A 53 -15.62 -72.52 -27.86
N ILE A 54 -16.32 -71.41 -28.15
CA ILE A 54 -16.82 -70.44 -27.17
C ILE A 54 -18.35 -70.48 -27.20
N ASN A 55 -18.97 -70.78 -26.07
CA ASN A 55 -20.41 -70.65 -25.88
C ASN A 55 -20.70 -69.46 -24.97
N PHE A 56 -21.66 -68.61 -25.33
CA PHE A 56 -22.07 -67.48 -24.49
C PHE A 56 -23.52 -67.08 -24.79
N GLN A 57 -24.16 -66.40 -23.85
CA GLN A 57 -25.48 -65.82 -24.03
C GLN A 57 -25.36 -64.30 -24.24
N TRP A 58 -25.82 -63.81 -25.39
CA TRP A 58 -25.82 -62.39 -25.77
C TRP A 58 -27.21 -61.77 -25.53
N PRO A 59 -27.34 -60.78 -24.63
CA PRO A 59 -28.59 -60.05 -24.43
C PRO A 59 -28.68 -58.80 -25.30
N LEU A 60 -29.90 -58.31 -25.56
CA LEU A 60 -30.12 -57.05 -26.26
C LEU A 60 -30.58 -55.97 -25.27
N ASN A 61 -29.70 -55.07 -24.84
CA ASN A 61 -30.08 -53.85 -24.10
C ASN A 61 -29.07 -52.70 -24.29
N LYS A 62 -28.97 -52.13 -25.51
CA LYS A 62 -28.28 -50.86 -25.74
C LYS A 62 -28.81 -49.78 -24.80
N LYS A 63 -27.92 -49.12 -24.04
CA LYS A 63 -28.28 -47.91 -23.30
C LYS A 63 -28.71 -46.85 -24.31
N LYS A 64 -29.98 -46.48 -24.25
CA LYS A 64 -30.59 -45.58 -25.22
C LYS A 64 -30.13 -44.15 -24.96
N VAL A 65 -29.91 -43.34 -25.99
CA VAL A 65 -29.53 -41.94 -25.82
C VAL A 65 -30.68 -41.00 -26.15
N ASP A 66 -30.88 -40.00 -25.31
CA ASP A 66 -31.62 -38.79 -25.64
C ASP A 66 -30.64 -37.64 -25.85
N PHE A 67 -30.52 -37.19 -27.10
CA PHE A 67 -29.65 -36.10 -27.47
C PHE A 67 -30.44 -34.80 -27.67
N VAL A 68 -30.25 -33.84 -26.78
CA VAL A 68 -30.96 -32.56 -26.75
C VAL A 68 -30.05 -31.46 -27.25
N ILE A 69 -30.34 -30.94 -28.44
CA ILE A 69 -29.62 -29.82 -29.04
C ILE A 69 -30.28 -28.52 -28.60
N VAL A 70 -29.49 -27.63 -28.01
CA VAL A 70 -29.86 -26.28 -27.58
C VAL A 70 -29.00 -25.29 -28.34
N GLN A 71 -29.46 -24.90 -29.52
CA GLN A 71 -28.70 -24.06 -30.44
C GLN A 71 -29.07 -22.59 -30.30
N ASP A 72 -28.08 -21.77 -30.00
CA ASP A 72 -28.17 -20.33 -30.13
C ASP A 72 -28.41 -19.93 -31.60
N ALA A 73 -29.51 -19.24 -31.83
CA ALA A 73 -29.87 -18.67 -33.11
C ALA A 73 -29.84 -17.14 -33.04
N SER A 74 -28.99 -16.56 -32.21
CA SER A 74 -28.76 -15.12 -32.17
C SER A 74 -28.04 -14.62 -33.44
N GLY A 75 -28.10 -13.31 -33.67
CA GLY A 75 -27.54 -12.65 -34.85
C GLY A 75 -26.04 -12.84 -35.03
N SER A 76 -25.29 -13.16 -33.96
CA SER A 76 -23.84 -13.45 -34.04
C SER A 76 -23.55 -14.65 -34.94
N PHE A 77 -24.46 -15.62 -35.03
CA PHE A 77 -24.32 -16.78 -35.89
C PHE A 77 -24.71 -16.53 -37.35
N LYS A 78 -25.18 -15.33 -37.74
CA LYS A 78 -25.70 -15.08 -39.10
C LYS A 78 -24.71 -15.43 -40.21
N GLY A 79 -23.41 -15.26 -39.99
CA GLY A 79 -22.35 -15.62 -40.93
C GLY A 79 -21.78 -17.04 -40.78
N SER A 80 -22.05 -17.73 -39.67
CA SER A 80 -21.37 -18.98 -39.28
C SER A 80 -22.30 -20.17 -39.06
N ILE A 81 -23.62 -19.95 -38.98
CA ILE A 81 -24.61 -21.00 -38.67
C ILE A 81 -24.57 -22.17 -39.67
N GLY A 82 -24.12 -21.96 -40.91
CA GLY A 82 -24.00 -23.02 -41.91
C GLY A 82 -23.03 -24.13 -41.49
N SER A 83 -21.86 -23.75 -40.96
CA SER A 83 -20.86 -24.70 -40.46
C SER A 83 -21.38 -25.42 -39.21
N VAL A 84 -22.03 -24.71 -38.29
CA VAL A 84 -22.65 -25.30 -37.09
C VAL A 84 -23.75 -26.30 -37.44
N LYS A 85 -24.68 -25.96 -38.36
CA LYS A 85 -25.72 -26.89 -38.85
C LYS A 85 -25.09 -28.15 -39.44
N SER A 86 -24.03 -27.99 -40.21
CA SER A 86 -23.32 -29.11 -40.83
C SER A 86 -22.69 -30.03 -39.78
N ALA A 87 -22.09 -29.47 -38.73
CA ALA A 87 -21.56 -30.21 -37.60
C ALA A 87 -22.64 -30.97 -36.82
N LEU A 88 -23.75 -30.30 -36.49
CA LEU A 88 -24.88 -30.92 -35.77
C LEU A 88 -25.51 -32.08 -36.57
N LYS A 89 -25.66 -31.94 -37.89
CA LYS A 89 -26.17 -33.04 -38.73
C LYS A 89 -25.23 -34.24 -38.75
N LYS A 90 -23.91 -34.00 -38.82
CA LYS A 90 -22.89 -35.06 -38.72
C LYS A 90 -22.92 -35.77 -37.36
N ILE A 91 -23.25 -35.07 -36.28
CA ILE A 91 -23.46 -35.70 -34.96
C ILE A 91 -24.72 -36.56 -34.97
N VAL A 92 -25.83 -36.06 -35.52
CA VAL A 92 -27.10 -36.82 -35.61
C VAL A 92 -26.95 -38.08 -36.48
N ASP A 93 -26.15 -38.03 -37.55
CA ASP A 93 -25.84 -39.19 -38.40
C ASP A 93 -25.16 -40.34 -37.65
N GLN A 94 -24.61 -40.07 -36.46
CA GLN A 94 -23.92 -41.06 -35.66
C GLN A 94 -24.82 -41.79 -34.66
N LEU A 95 -26.04 -41.34 -34.42
CA LEU A 95 -26.97 -41.92 -33.43
C LEU A 95 -27.72 -43.13 -33.98
N ASP A 96 -28.16 -44.03 -33.09
CA ASP A 96 -28.93 -45.23 -33.45
C ASP A 96 -30.40 -44.86 -33.73
N PRO A 97 -30.89 -44.94 -34.98
CA PRO A 97 -32.25 -44.55 -35.33
C PRO A 97 -33.33 -45.45 -34.69
N GLN A 98 -32.99 -46.63 -34.18
CA GLN A 98 -33.96 -47.52 -33.51
C GLN A 98 -34.13 -47.19 -32.03
N ASN A 99 -33.08 -46.71 -31.37
CA ASN A 99 -33.02 -46.60 -29.90
C ASN A 99 -32.83 -45.16 -29.40
N ASP A 100 -32.11 -44.35 -30.16
CA ASP A 100 -31.77 -42.98 -29.78
C ASP A 100 -32.84 -42.00 -30.25
N ARG A 101 -32.99 -40.92 -29.49
CA ARG A 101 -33.92 -39.84 -29.81
C ARG A 101 -33.17 -38.53 -29.84
N VAL A 102 -33.53 -37.69 -30.79
CA VAL A 102 -32.98 -36.34 -30.89
C VAL A 102 -34.10 -35.34 -30.69
N MET A 103 -33.85 -34.34 -29.85
CA MET A 103 -34.67 -33.15 -29.78
C MET A 103 -33.83 -31.95 -30.22
N VAL A 104 -34.40 -31.11 -31.08
CA VAL A 104 -33.71 -29.93 -31.60
C VAL A 104 -34.47 -28.70 -31.15
N THR A 105 -33.80 -27.85 -30.39
CA THR A 105 -34.32 -26.56 -29.95
C THR A 105 -33.39 -25.45 -30.38
N SER A 106 -33.97 -24.28 -30.62
CA SER A 106 -33.19 -23.07 -30.84
C SER A 106 -33.80 -21.89 -30.10
N TYR A 107 -33.00 -20.87 -29.83
CA TYR A 107 -33.45 -19.68 -29.13
C TYR A 107 -32.85 -18.40 -29.71
N GLN A 108 -33.61 -17.32 -29.67
CA GLN A 108 -33.21 -16.02 -30.20
C GLN A 108 -34.15 -14.91 -29.69
N ASP A 109 -33.80 -13.67 -30.03
CA ASP A 109 -34.64 -12.47 -29.83
C ASP A 109 -34.89 -12.09 -28.34
N TYR A 110 -35.53 -10.94 -28.11
CA TYR A 110 -35.84 -10.39 -26.79
C TYR A 110 -37.10 -9.50 -26.85
N LYS A 111 -37.72 -9.21 -25.70
CA LYS A 111 -38.94 -8.39 -25.58
C LYS A 111 -38.65 -6.88 -25.63
N GLY A 112 -37.53 -6.45 -25.07
CA GLY A 112 -37.09 -5.07 -25.05
C GLY A 112 -36.03 -4.82 -23.98
N PHE A 113 -36.01 -3.61 -23.42
CA PHE A 113 -35.00 -3.18 -22.44
C PHE A 113 -35.63 -2.85 -21.09
N LYS A 114 -34.95 -3.21 -20.00
CA LYS A 114 -35.26 -2.77 -18.64
C LYS A 114 -34.11 -1.96 -18.05
N GLY A 115 -34.45 -0.98 -17.22
CA GLY A 115 -33.49 -0.09 -16.58
C GLY A 115 -32.95 -0.65 -15.27
N ILE A 116 -32.11 0.14 -14.62
CA ILE A 116 -31.37 -0.27 -13.41
C ILE A 116 -32.25 -0.65 -12.21
N TYR A 117 -33.53 -0.26 -12.23
CA TYR A 117 -34.50 -0.58 -11.18
C TYR A 117 -35.60 -1.54 -11.67
N GLY A 118 -35.37 -2.23 -12.80
CA GLY A 118 -36.31 -3.18 -13.38
C GLY A 118 -37.49 -2.55 -14.12
N GLN A 119 -37.54 -1.21 -14.23
CA GLN A 119 -38.57 -0.51 -14.98
C GLN A 119 -38.43 -0.73 -16.48
N LEU A 120 -39.55 -0.82 -17.18
CA LEU A 120 -39.60 -1.05 -18.62
C LEU A 120 -39.14 0.21 -19.37
N LEU A 121 -38.00 0.13 -20.06
CA LEU A 121 -37.49 1.23 -20.90
C LEU A 121 -38.05 1.15 -22.33
N ASN A 122 -38.24 -0.06 -22.84
CA ASN A 122 -38.77 -0.32 -24.17
C ASN A 122 -39.36 -1.74 -24.23
N ASN A 123 -40.40 -1.95 -25.04
CA ASN A 123 -41.02 -3.26 -25.29
C ASN A 123 -41.34 -3.50 -26.78
N SER A 124 -40.46 -3.01 -27.65
CA SER A 124 -40.58 -3.05 -29.11
C SER A 124 -39.84 -4.23 -29.73
N GLY A 125 -39.21 -5.09 -28.91
CA GLY A 125 -38.51 -6.26 -29.39
C GLY A 125 -39.48 -7.32 -29.92
N PRO A 126 -39.03 -8.21 -30.83
CA PRO A 126 -39.87 -9.26 -31.42
C PRO A 126 -40.31 -10.35 -30.43
N GLY A 127 -39.91 -10.25 -29.15
CA GLY A 127 -40.17 -11.22 -28.09
C GLY A 127 -39.13 -12.32 -28.07
N VAL A 128 -38.85 -12.89 -26.90
CA VAL A 128 -37.99 -14.08 -26.80
C VAL A 128 -38.66 -15.23 -27.56
N LYS A 129 -37.93 -15.81 -28.50
CA LYS A 129 -38.38 -16.98 -29.26
C LYS A 129 -37.55 -18.17 -28.85
N THR A 130 -38.20 -19.12 -28.19
CA THR A 130 -37.67 -20.46 -27.96
C THR A 130 -38.46 -21.44 -28.81
N ILE A 131 -37.79 -22.06 -29.78
CA ILE A 131 -38.43 -22.81 -30.86
C ILE A 131 -38.07 -24.28 -30.71
N LEU A 132 -39.09 -25.14 -30.67
CA LEU A 132 -38.93 -26.58 -30.83
C LEU A 132 -38.82 -26.87 -32.33
N GLN A 133 -37.59 -26.99 -32.82
CA GLN A 133 -37.33 -27.24 -34.23
C GLN A 133 -37.67 -28.67 -34.61
N SER A 134 -37.48 -29.61 -33.69
CA SER A 134 -37.97 -30.98 -33.77
C SER A 134 -38.18 -31.50 -32.35
N GLY A 135 -39.37 -32.05 -32.09
CA GLY A 135 -39.62 -32.82 -30.86
C GLY A 135 -38.67 -34.01 -30.75
N LEU A 136 -38.60 -34.57 -29.54
CA LEU A 136 -37.84 -35.76 -29.21
C LEU A 136 -38.33 -36.92 -30.07
N THR A 137 -37.51 -37.32 -31.05
CA THR A 137 -37.93 -38.26 -32.09
C THR A 137 -36.83 -39.25 -32.44
N HIS A 138 -37.25 -40.48 -32.77
CA HIS A 138 -36.40 -41.50 -33.40
C HIS A 138 -36.18 -41.23 -34.90
N ASN A 139 -37.00 -40.36 -35.52
CA ASN A 139 -36.82 -39.98 -36.91
C ASN A 139 -35.67 -38.97 -37.03
N LEU A 140 -34.44 -39.48 -37.16
CA LEU A 140 -33.23 -38.66 -37.31
C LEU A 140 -33.28 -37.73 -38.53
N GLY A 141 -34.02 -38.11 -39.58
CA GLY A 141 -34.28 -37.24 -40.74
C GLY A 141 -35.09 -35.99 -40.36
N ALA A 142 -36.13 -36.15 -39.52
CA ALA A 142 -36.92 -35.04 -39.00
C ALA A 142 -36.09 -34.11 -38.10
N ALA A 143 -35.20 -34.68 -37.27
CA ALA A 143 -34.26 -33.90 -36.47
C ALA A 143 -33.30 -33.06 -37.35
N LYS A 144 -32.75 -33.65 -38.43
CA LYS A 144 -31.90 -32.94 -39.40
C LYS A 144 -32.65 -31.81 -40.12
N GLN A 145 -33.91 -32.03 -40.49
CA GLN A 145 -34.77 -30.96 -41.01
C GLN A 145 -35.03 -29.85 -39.98
N GLY A 146 -35.15 -30.22 -38.70
CA GLY A 146 -35.21 -29.26 -37.58
C GLY A 146 -33.95 -28.39 -37.52
N ILE A 147 -32.76 -28.98 -37.66
CA ILE A 147 -31.50 -28.23 -37.72
C ILE A 147 -31.47 -27.26 -38.92
N ASP A 148 -31.94 -27.70 -40.09
CA ASP A 148 -31.97 -26.83 -41.28
C ASP A 148 -32.87 -25.60 -41.10
N ARG A 149 -33.94 -25.70 -40.28
CA ARG A 149 -34.87 -24.60 -39.97
C ARG A 149 -34.31 -23.52 -39.03
N ILE A 150 -33.15 -23.74 -38.41
CA ILE A 150 -32.54 -22.77 -37.48
C ILE A 150 -32.06 -21.54 -38.25
N ASN A 151 -32.67 -20.37 -38.04
CA ASN A 151 -32.33 -19.16 -38.78
C ASN A 151 -31.92 -18.06 -37.80
N PRO A 152 -30.63 -17.64 -37.79
CA PRO A 152 -30.13 -16.67 -36.83
C PRO A 152 -30.83 -15.31 -36.90
N ASN A 153 -31.16 -14.73 -35.75
CA ASN A 153 -31.76 -13.42 -35.61
C ASN A 153 -31.43 -12.79 -34.23
N SER A 154 -31.21 -11.48 -34.19
CA SER A 154 -31.03 -10.63 -32.98
C SER A 154 -30.52 -11.30 -31.68
N GLY A 155 -31.09 -11.01 -30.50
CA GLY A 155 -30.46 -11.26 -29.19
C GLY A 155 -30.28 -12.73 -28.77
N THR A 156 -29.62 -12.91 -27.61
CA THR A 156 -29.09 -14.20 -27.11
C THR A 156 -29.72 -14.58 -25.76
N PRO A 157 -30.97 -15.09 -25.73
CA PRO A 157 -31.66 -15.50 -24.50
C PRO A 157 -31.28 -16.91 -24.02
N THR A 158 -29.99 -17.15 -23.77
CA THR A 158 -29.43 -18.48 -23.46
C THR A 158 -30.10 -19.17 -22.26
N ALA A 159 -30.41 -18.43 -21.19
CA ALA A 159 -31.08 -19.01 -20.02
C ALA A 159 -32.49 -19.51 -20.36
N SER A 160 -33.24 -18.73 -21.14
CA SER A 160 -34.56 -19.13 -21.65
C SER A 160 -34.47 -20.34 -22.58
N GLY A 161 -33.44 -20.39 -23.44
CA GLY A 161 -33.16 -21.51 -24.32
C GLY A 161 -32.94 -22.83 -23.58
N LEU A 162 -32.04 -22.83 -22.58
CA LEU A 162 -31.78 -23.99 -21.73
C LEU A 162 -33.04 -24.41 -20.94
N GLN A 163 -33.74 -23.44 -20.37
CA GLN A 163 -34.98 -23.71 -19.62
C GLN A 163 -36.05 -24.33 -20.51
N PHE A 164 -36.26 -23.79 -21.72
CA PHE A 164 -37.22 -24.30 -22.68
C PHE A 164 -36.84 -25.71 -23.13
N ALA A 165 -35.57 -25.94 -23.48
CA ALA A 165 -35.10 -27.26 -23.88
C ALA A 165 -35.32 -28.29 -22.77
N LEU A 166 -34.96 -27.97 -21.52
CA LEU A 166 -35.22 -28.87 -20.40
C LEU A 166 -36.72 -29.13 -20.22
N GLN A 167 -37.57 -28.11 -20.31
CA GLN A 167 -39.02 -28.28 -20.18
C GLN A 167 -39.63 -29.12 -21.31
N GLN A 168 -39.20 -28.93 -22.56
CA GLN A 168 -39.69 -29.76 -23.68
C GLN A 168 -39.23 -31.21 -23.52
N TYR A 169 -37.95 -31.39 -23.16
CA TYR A 169 -37.41 -32.71 -22.92
C TYR A 169 -38.17 -33.44 -21.81
N GLU A 170 -38.36 -32.79 -20.64
CA GLU A 170 -39.09 -33.39 -19.52
C GLU A 170 -40.55 -33.73 -19.87
N ARG A 171 -41.18 -32.97 -20.77
CA ARG A 171 -42.54 -33.25 -21.25
C ARG A 171 -42.59 -34.44 -22.22
N GLU A 172 -41.56 -34.63 -23.04
CA GLU A 172 -41.57 -35.62 -24.12
C GLU A 172 -40.80 -36.91 -23.78
N LYS A 173 -39.93 -36.91 -22.76
CA LYS A 173 -39.03 -38.04 -22.44
C LYS A 173 -39.76 -39.32 -22.03
N GLY A 174 -40.96 -39.21 -21.44
CA GLY A 174 -41.73 -40.32 -20.89
C GLY A 174 -41.34 -40.67 -19.45
N ALA A 175 -41.64 -41.90 -19.00
CA ALA A 175 -41.20 -42.40 -17.70
C ALA A 175 -39.67 -42.51 -17.65
N ASP A 176 -39.07 -42.27 -16.48
CA ASP A 176 -37.62 -42.38 -16.31
C ASP A 176 -37.16 -43.83 -16.58
N ASP A 177 -36.44 -44.02 -17.69
CA ASP A 177 -35.84 -45.30 -18.10
C ASP A 177 -34.39 -45.34 -17.58
N PRO A 178 -34.05 -46.18 -16.58
CA PRO A 178 -32.71 -46.24 -16.02
C PRO A 178 -31.65 -46.73 -17.03
N ASN A 179 -32.09 -47.28 -18.17
CA ASN A 179 -31.25 -47.68 -19.29
C ASN A 179 -31.18 -46.60 -20.37
N ARG A 180 -31.64 -45.37 -20.10
CA ARG A 180 -31.58 -44.24 -21.03
C ARG A 180 -30.75 -43.09 -20.47
N GLU A 181 -29.80 -42.62 -21.25
CA GLU A 181 -28.92 -41.52 -20.91
C GLU A 181 -29.29 -40.25 -21.67
N THR A 182 -29.28 -39.11 -20.97
CA THR A 182 -29.65 -37.82 -21.56
C THR A 182 -28.44 -36.91 -21.65
N ILE A 183 -28.21 -36.37 -22.85
CA ILE A 183 -27.09 -35.47 -23.15
C ILE A 183 -27.66 -34.18 -23.72
N PHE A 184 -27.41 -33.08 -23.03
CA PHE A 184 -27.68 -31.73 -23.52
C PHE A 184 -26.43 -31.16 -24.17
N LEU A 185 -26.58 -30.63 -25.38
CA LEU A 185 -25.57 -29.84 -26.07
C LEU A 185 -26.04 -28.39 -26.12
N LEU A 186 -25.36 -27.51 -25.39
CA LEU A 186 -25.50 -26.06 -25.54
C LEU A 186 -24.47 -25.56 -26.55
N VAL A 187 -24.92 -24.94 -27.63
CA VAL A 187 -24.07 -24.18 -28.57
C VAL A 187 -24.45 -22.72 -28.45
N THR A 188 -23.51 -21.85 -28.11
CA THR A 188 -23.75 -20.41 -27.93
C THR A 188 -22.52 -19.58 -28.25
N ASP A 189 -22.71 -18.28 -28.49
CA ASP A 189 -21.60 -17.30 -28.56
C ASP A 189 -21.15 -16.81 -27.17
N GLY A 190 -21.81 -17.31 -26.13
CA GLY A 190 -21.60 -17.04 -24.71
C GLY A 190 -21.81 -15.60 -24.26
N VAL A 191 -22.34 -14.71 -25.11
CA VAL A 191 -22.72 -13.36 -24.69
C VAL A 191 -24.21 -13.36 -24.36
N ALA A 192 -24.57 -13.99 -23.25
CA ALA A 192 -25.95 -13.97 -22.80
C ALA A 192 -26.32 -12.54 -22.37
N ASN A 193 -27.26 -11.93 -23.09
CA ASN A 193 -27.70 -10.55 -22.87
C ASN A 193 -29.17 -10.43 -22.43
N VAL A 194 -29.96 -11.50 -22.59
CA VAL A 194 -31.37 -11.51 -22.20
C VAL A 194 -31.57 -12.39 -20.96
N GLN A 195 -32.21 -11.82 -19.94
CA GLN A 195 -32.61 -12.57 -18.75
C GLN A 195 -33.91 -13.37 -18.99
N THR A 196 -34.27 -14.26 -18.08
CA THR A 196 -35.42 -15.19 -18.18
C THR A 196 -36.78 -14.49 -18.23
N ASP A 197 -36.86 -13.24 -17.76
CA ASP A 197 -38.04 -12.39 -17.94
C ASP A 197 -38.25 -11.93 -19.40
N GLY A 198 -37.23 -12.14 -20.24
CA GLY A 198 -37.19 -11.87 -21.66
C GLY A 198 -36.70 -10.47 -22.03
N TYR A 199 -36.15 -9.72 -21.08
CA TYR A 199 -35.61 -8.38 -21.31
C TYR A 199 -34.08 -8.36 -21.23
N ILE A 200 -33.49 -7.43 -21.96
CA ILE A 200 -32.08 -7.05 -21.77
C ILE A 200 -32.04 -6.00 -20.66
N HIS A 201 -31.41 -6.32 -19.54
CA HIS A 201 -31.29 -5.41 -18.40
C HIS A 201 -30.09 -4.48 -18.60
N LYS A 202 -30.32 -3.18 -18.37
CA LYS A 202 -29.33 -2.13 -18.56
C LYS A 202 -28.82 -1.63 -17.22
N LEU A 203 -27.52 -1.33 -17.21
CA LEU A 203 -26.81 -0.64 -16.12
C LEU A 203 -26.99 0.89 -16.18
N SER A 204 -27.78 1.40 -17.13
CA SER A 204 -28.19 2.80 -17.25
C SER A 204 -29.60 2.91 -17.84
N ASN A 205 -30.34 3.96 -17.49
CA ASN A 205 -31.68 4.22 -18.02
C ASN A 205 -31.67 4.94 -19.39
N GLN A 206 -30.50 5.21 -19.97
CA GLN A 206 -30.38 5.84 -21.28
C GLN A 206 -30.48 4.81 -22.41
N VAL A 207 -31.43 5.00 -23.33
CA VAL A 207 -31.67 4.10 -24.49
C VAL A 207 -31.54 4.83 -25.84
N SER A 208 -31.17 6.12 -25.87
CA SER A 208 -30.92 6.87 -27.10
C SER A 208 -29.88 7.99 -26.92
N ASP A 209 -29.17 8.34 -27.99
CA ASP A 209 -28.51 9.65 -28.09
C ASP A 209 -29.50 10.75 -28.53
N TRP A 210 -29.06 12.00 -28.47
CA TRP A 210 -29.82 13.23 -28.78
C TRP A 210 -30.36 13.32 -30.22
N SER A 211 -30.02 12.38 -31.12
CA SER A 211 -30.49 12.34 -32.51
C SER A 211 -31.75 11.51 -32.72
N GLY A 212 -32.32 10.91 -31.65
CA GLY A 212 -33.52 10.08 -31.73
C GLY A 212 -33.31 8.71 -32.37
N ARG A 213 -32.06 8.32 -32.65
CA ARG A 213 -31.71 6.96 -33.08
C ARG A 213 -31.34 6.13 -31.85
N ALA A 214 -32.13 5.09 -31.57
CA ALA A 214 -31.90 4.19 -30.44
C ALA A 214 -30.71 3.27 -30.70
N TRP A 215 -29.50 3.68 -30.31
CA TRP A 215 -28.35 2.80 -30.14
C TRP A 215 -28.13 2.60 -28.64
N SER A 216 -28.54 1.44 -28.11
CA SER A 216 -28.05 1.01 -26.81
C SER A 216 -26.75 0.25 -27.04
N SER A 217 -25.60 0.80 -26.63
CA SER A 217 -24.36 0.03 -26.69
C SER A 217 -24.49 -1.24 -25.84
N GLU A 218 -23.94 -2.35 -26.33
CA GLU A 218 -23.79 -3.59 -25.53
C GLU A 218 -22.99 -3.33 -24.25
N TYR A 219 -22.20 -2.25 -24.24
CA TYR A 219 -21.41 -1.75 -23.13
C TYR A 219 -22.18 -1.59 -21.81
N ALA A 220 -23.45 -1.18 -21.85
CA ALA A 220 -24.24 -0.88 -20.64
C ALA A 220 -25.20 -2.01 -20.24
N GLN A 221 -24.95 -3.26 -20.65
CA GLN A 221 -25.82 -4.41 -20.32
C GLN A 221 -25.37 -5.13 -19.04
N ASP A 222 -26.33 -5.66 -18.28
CA ASP A 222 -26.08 -6.58 -17.17
C ASP A 222 -25.88 -8.02 -17.69
N TYR A 223 -24.75 -8.23 -18.37
CA TYR A 223 -24.35 -9.55 -18.87
C TYR A 223 -24.06 -10.54 -17.75
N LYS A 224 -23.68 -10.06 -16.55
CA LYS A 224 -23.41 -10.90 -15.39
C LYS A 224 -24.70 -11.51 -14.83
N GLY A 225 -25.76 -10.71 -14.68
CA GLY A 225 -27.08 -11.21 -14.29
C GLY A 225 -27.61 -12.26 -15.26
N ALA A 226 -27.52 -11.99 -16.57
CA ALA A 226 -27.95 -12.93 -17.60
C ALA A 226 -27.13 -14.24 -17.59
N LEU A 227 -25.80 -14.18 -17.49
CA LEU A 227 -24.95 -15.37 -17.37
C LEU A 227 -25.12 -16.10 -16.05
N GLY A 228 -25.48 -15.39 -14.98
CA GLY A 228 -25.87 -15.97 -13.70
C GLY A 228 -27.06 -16.92 -13.86
N GLU A 229 -28.12 -16.47 -14.53
CA GLU A 229 -29.27 -17.31 -14.83
C GLU A 229 -28.93 -18.47 -15.77
N VAL A 230 -28.05 -18.26 -16.76
CA VAL A 230 -27.54 -19.34 -17.64
C VAL A 230 -26.89 -20.44 -16.80
N LYS A 231 -26.02 -20.06 -15.85
CA LYS A 231 -25.38 -21.00 -14.93
C LYS A 231 -26.40 -21.76 -14.10
N GLU A 232 -27.40 -21.08 -13.55
CA GLU A 232 -28.48 -21.72 -12.80
C GLU A 232 -29.24 -22.76 -13.63
N LYS A 233 -29.58 -22.44 -14.89
CA LYS A 233 -30.27 -23.40 -15.77
C LYS A 233 -29.36 -24.57 -16.17
N GLY A 234 -28.08 -24.33 -16.44
CA GLY A 234 -27.11 -25.41 -16.67
C GLY A 234 -26.96 -26.35 -15.48
N LEU A 235 -26.90 -25.80 -14.26
CA LEU A 235 -26.87 -26.59 -13.03
C LEU A 235 -28.16 -27.39 -12.84
N SER A 236 -29.32 -26.85 -13.20
CA SER A 236 -30.59 -27.59 -13.12
C SER A 236 -30.62 -28.83 -14.01
N ILE A 237 -29.97 -28.79 -15.18
CA ILE A 237 -29.79 -29.94 -16.07
C ILE A 237 -28.86 -30.98 -15.42
N LYS A 238 -27.72 -30.54 -14.87
CA LYS A 238 -26.78 -31.46 -14.18
C LYS A 238 -27.39 -32.11 -12.94
N ASN A 239 -28.17 -31.36 -12.16
CA ASN A 239 -28.82 -31.85 -10.95
C ASN A 239 -29.90 -32.92 -11.24
N LYS A 240 -30.41 -32.99 -12.48
CA LYS A 240 -31.29 -34.06 -12.95
C LYS A 240 -30.53 -35.34 -13.33
N GLY A 241 -29.20 -35.34 -13.23
CA GLY A 241 -28.34 -36.44 -13.66
C GLY A 241 -28.02 -36.42 -15.16
N TYR A 242 -28.39 -35.35 -15.88
CA TYR A 242 -28.14 -35.23 -17.31
C TYR A 242 -26.73 -34.70 -17.58
N LYS A 243 -26.12 -35.19 -18.66
CA LYS A 243 -24.83 -34.70 -19.15
C LYS A 243 -25.04 -33.38 -19.88
N LEU A 244 -24.12 -32.44 -19.70
CA LEU A 244 -24.12 -31.14 -20.36
C LEU A 244 -22.77 -30.92 -21.05
N VAL A 245 -22.82 -30.75 -22.36
CA VAL A 245 -21.73 -30.29 -23.22
C VAL A 245 -21.99 -28.81 -23.52
N THR A 246 -20.98 -27.98 -23.35
CA THR A 246 -21.07 -26.53 -23.63
C THR A 246 -20.07 -26.16 -24.70
N ALA A 247 -20.55 -25.55 -25.78
CA ALA A 247 -19.76 -25.14 -26.92
C ALA A 247 -19.89 -23.64 -27.15
N PHE A 248 -18.76 -22.95 -27.06
CA PHE A 248 -18.63 -21.50 -27.16
C PHE A 248 -17.86 -21.13 -28.43
N TRP A 249 -18.50 -20.34 -29.31
CA TRP A 249 -17.91 -19.82 -30.52
C TRP A 249 -17.94 -18.29 -30.54
N GLU A 250 -16.79 -17.64 -30.70
CA GLU A 250 -16.71 -16.18 -30.79
C GLU A 250 -16.09 -15.73 -32.11
N ASN A 251 -16.76 -14.81 -32.83
CA ASN A 251 -16.18 -14.13 -33.98
C ASN A 251 -15.42 -12.88 -33.51
N LYS A 252 -14.21 -13.09 -33.01
CA LYS A 252 -13.37 -12.04 -32.43
C LYS A 252 -13.06 -10.91 -33.44
N GLU A 253 -12.92 -11.24 -34.73
CA GLU A 253 -12.68 -10.26 -35.80
C GLU A 253 -13.85 -9.29 -35.99
N THR A 254 -15.09 -9.81 -35.96
CA THR A 254 -16.30 -8.98 -36.09
C THR A 254 -16.51 -8.10 -34.86
N LEU A 255 -16.11 -8.58 -33.68
CA LEU A 255 -16.14 -7.80 -32.44
C LEU A 255 -15.10 -6.68 -32.42
N ALA A 256 -13.97 -6.80 -33.15
CA ALA A 256 -12.84 -5.86 -33.17
C ALA A 256 -12.97 -4.67 -34.15
N ALA A 257 -14.08 -4.54 -34.88
CA ALA A 257 -14.29 -3.41 -35.80
C ALA A 257 -14.48 -2.07 -35.03
N ALA A 258 -14.18 -0.93 -35.68
CA ALA A 258 -14.28 0.40 -35.05
C ALA A 258 -15.71 0.70 -34.52
N ASP A 259 -15.80 1.41 -33.39
CA ASP A 259 -17.03 1.74 -32.63
C ASP A 259 -17.75 0.55 -31.96
N GLN A 260 -17.07 -0.59 -31.78
CA GLN A 260 -17.65 -1.81 -31.19
C GLN A 260 -17.24 -2.03 -29.73
N TYR A 261 -18.03 -2.87 -29.06
CA TYR A 261 -17.94 -3.36 -27.68
C TYR A 261 -16.63 -4.13 -27.34
N TYR A 262 -15.63 -4.12 -28.23
CA TYR A 262 -14.45 -4.97 -28.20
C TYR A 262 -13.61 -4.86 -26.93
N ASP A 263 -13.22 -3.65 -26.52
CA ASP A 263 -12.29 -3.48 -25.39
C ASP A 263 -12.87 -4.02 -24.08
N LYS A 264 -14.17 -3.79 -23.87
CA LYS A 264 -14.89 -4.33 -22.71
C LYS A 264 -15.15 -5.82 -22.87
N TYR A 265 -15.41 -6.27 -24.09
CA TYR A 265 -15.59 -7.68 -24.37
C TYR A 265 -14.31 -8.49 -24.09
N ASP A 266 -13.17 -8.09 -24.63
CA ASP A 266 -11.89 -8.79 -24.50
C ASP A 266 -11.37 -8.76 -23.05
N ARG A 267 -11.54 -7.63 -22.35
CA ARG A 267 -11.08 -7.47 -20.95
C ARG A 267 -11.99 -8.13 -19.92
N GLU A 268 -13.31 -8.08 -20.11
CA GLU A 268 -14.27 -8.43 -19.04
C GLU A 268 -15.26 -9.52 -19.44
N VAL A 269 -15.98 -9.33 -20.56
CA VAL A 269 -17.18 -10.13 -20.86
C VAL A 269 -16.79 -11.51 -21.40
N GLY A 270 -15.90 -11.57 -22.38
CA GLY A 270 -15.39 -12.81 -22.97
C GLY A 270 -14.74 -13.74 -21.92
N PRO A 271 -13.77 -13.26 -21.12
CA PRO A 271 -13.20 -14.07 -20.04
C PRO A 271 -14.24 -14.57 -19.03
N TYR A 272 -15.21 -13.74 -18.65
CA TYR A 272 -16.27 -14.11 -17.72
C TYR A 272 -17.22 -15.17 -18.32
N SER A 273 -17.66 -14.97 -19.57
CA SER A 273 -18.49 -15.91 -20.31
C SER A 273 -17.84 -17.29 -20.45
N ARG A 274 -16.56 -17.34 -20.85
CA ARG A 274 -15.80 -18.60 -20.99
C ARG A 274 -15.75 -19.36 -19.67
N ASN A 275 -15.42 -18.68 -18.57
CA ASN A 275 -15.37 -19.30 -17.24
C ASN A 275 -16.73 -19.89 -16.81
N ILE A 276 -17.82 -19.12 -17.00
CA ILE A 276 -19.15 -19.60 -16.64
C ILE A 276 -19.54 -20.83 -17.45
N LEU A 277 -19.36 -20.81 -18.77
CA LEU A 277 -19.70 -21.93 -19.65
C LEU A 277 -18.84 -23.17 -19.39
N GLU A 278 -17.53 -23.00 -19.20
CA GLU A 278 -16.62 -24.10 -18.83
C GLU A 278 -17.06 -24.76 -17.50
N SER A 279 -17.44 -23.95 -16.51
CA SER A 279 -17.94 -24.46 -15.21
C SER A 279 -19.28 -25.22 -15.32
N MET A 280 -20.05 -24.97 -16.38
CA MET A 280 -21.33 -25.63 -16.61
C MET A 280 -21.18 -27.00 -17.25
N ALA A 281 -20.13 -27.25 -18.03
CA ALA A 281 -19.87 -28.56 -18.60
C ALA A 281 -19.87 -29.65 -17.49
N THR A 282 -20.34 -30.85 -17.81
CA THR A 282 -20.32 -31.98 -16.86
C THR A 282 -18.89 -32.45 -16.58
N LYS A 283 -17.99 -32.31 -17.56
CA LYS A 283 -16.54 -32.47 -17.39
C LYS A 283 -15.79 -31.35 -18.10
N PRO A 284 -14.61 -30.91 -17.60
CA PRO A 284 -13.83 -29.84 -18.23
C PRO A 284 -13.51 -30.11 -19.71
N GLU A 285 -13.19 -31.37 -20.06
CA GLU A 285 -12.92 -31.76 -21.45
C GLU A 285 -14.15 -31.73 -22.37
N TRP A 286 -15.36 -31.45 -21.86
CA TRP A 286 -16.60 -31.28 -22.63
C TRP A 286 -16.95 -29.81 -22.88
N PHE A 287 -16.01 -28.89 -22.61
CA PHE A 287 -16.08 -27.51 -23.02
C PHE A 287 -15.38 -27.31 -24.36
N VAL A 288 -16.12 -26.87 -25.38
CA VAL A 288 -15.59 -26.61 -26.72
C VAL A 288 -15.39 -25.11 -26.88
N LEU A 289 -14.15 -24.69 -27.18
CA LEU A 289 -13.76 -23.30 -27.41
C LEU A 289 -12.94 -23.19 -28.69
N SER A 290 -13.36 -22.30 -29.60
CA SER A 290 -12.59 -21.87 -30.75
C SER A 290 -13.12 -20.56 -31.32
N ASN A 291 -12.20 -19.75 -31.85
CA ASN A 291 -12.52 -18.49 -32.53
C ASN A 291 -12.58 -18.69 -34.06
N ASP A 292 -12.04 -19.80 -34.55
CA ASP A 292 -12.21 -20.26 -35.94
C ASP A 292 -13.43 -21.20 -36.02
N ILE A 293 -14.34 -20.93 -36.97
CA ILE A 293 -15.61 -21.65 -37.08
C ILE A 293 -15.45 -23.09 -37.59
N GLU A 294 -14.43 -23.37 -38.41
CA GLU A 294 -14.18 -24.70 -38.94
C GLU A 294 -13.52 -25.58 -37.87
N GLU A 295 -12.57 -25.01 -37.12
CA GLU A 295 -11.98 -25.64 -35.94
C GLU A 295 -13.03 -25.87 -34.84
N PHE A 296 -13.91 -24.89 -34.60
CA PHE A 296 -15.04 -25.04 -33.67
C PHE A 296 -15.94 -26.21 -34.07
N SER A 297 -16.31 -26.27 -35.35
CA SER A 297 -17.17 -27.32 -35.90
C SER A 297 -16.51 -28.70 -35.79
N LYS A 298 -15.21 -28.80 -36.02
CA LYS A 298 -14.44 -30.04 -35.86
C LYS A 298 -14.41 -30.50 -34.40
N LYS A 299 -14.00 -29.62 -33.47
CA LYS A 299 -13.93 -29.91 -32.04
C LYS A 299 -15.30 -30.26 -31.46
N LEU A 300 -16.37 -29.62 -31.95
CA LEU A 300 -17.74 -29.93 -31.57
C LEU A 300 -18.13 -31.36 -31.94
N ILE A 301 -17.83 -31.80 -33.17
CA ILE A 301 -18.09 -33.18 -33.62
C ILE A 301 -17.30 -34.16 -32.77
N GLU A 302 -16.00 -33.93 -32.56
CA GLU A 302 -15.11 -34.82 -31.80
C GLU A 302 -15.59 -34.98 -30.36
N THR A 303 -15.85 -33.87 -29.67
CA THR A 303 -16.27 -33.85 -28.27
C THR A 303 -17.63 -34.53 -28.10
N VAL A 304 -18.62 -34.19 -28.92
CA VAL A 304 -19.94 -34.80 -28.79
C VAL A 304 -19.92 -36.28 -29.17
N THR A 305 -19.12 -36.67 -30.17
CA THR A 305 -18.92 -38.08 -30.53
C THR A 305 -18.33 -38.87 -29.35
N GLN A 306 -17.37 -38.30 -28.61
CA GLN A 306 -16.83 -38.93 -27.40
C GLN A 306 -17.87 -39.04 -26.27
N VAL A 307 -18.83 -38.11 -26.21
CA VAL A 307 -19.88 -38.10 -25.17
C VAL A 307 -21.04 -39.05 -25.49
N THR A 308 -21.41 -39.19 -26.77
CA THR A 308 -22.53 -40.01 -27.25
C THR A 308 -22.13 -41.42 -27.68
N LYS A 309 -20.90 -41.61 -28.17
CA LYS A 309 -20.37 -42.93 -28.54
C LYS A 309 -19.27 -43.35 -27.58
N LYS A 310 -19.51 -44.54 -27.11
CA LYS A 310 -18.72 -45.27 -26.15
C LYS A 310 -18.67 -46.68 -26.78
N GLU A 311 -17.47 -47.24 -26.83
CA GLU A 311 -16.94 -48.20 -27.81
C GLU A 311 -17.94 -49.22 -28.41
N LYS A 312 -17.89 -49.44 -29.74
CA LYS A 312 -18.79 -50.38 -30.44
C LYS A 312 -18.82 -51.76 -29.77
N ASP A 313 -20.03 -52.32 -29.60
CA ASP A 313 -20.21 -53.70 -29.15
C ASP A 313 -19.50 -54.65 -30.12
N LYS A 314 -18.47 -55.32 -29.64
CA LYS A 314 -17.65 -56.20 -30.46
C LYS A 314 -17.10 -57.32 -29.62
N MET A 315 -16.92 -58.47 -30.24
CA MET A 315 -16.00 -59.47 -29.72
C MET A 315 -14.63 -59.22 -30.31
N ILE A 316 -13.63 -59.21 -29.46
CA ILE A 316 -12.24 -59.37 -29.85
C ILE A 316 -11.76 -60.68 -29.25
N LEU A 317 -11.45 -61.64 -30.11
CA LEU A 317 -10.74 -62.84 -29.70
C LEU A 317 -9.35 -62.80 -30.31
N ASP A 318 -8.36 -62.60 -29.44
CA ASP A 318 -6.96 -62.63 -29.79
C ASP A 318 -6.50 -64.07 -29.91
N ILE A 319 -6.05 -64.44 -31.12
CA ILE A 319 -5.27 -65.65 -31.29
C ILE A 319 -3.83 -65.26 -31.03
N TYR A 320 -3.25 -65.89 -30.01
CA TYR A 320 -1.92 -65.54 -29.55
C TYR A 320 -0.86 -65.83 -30.63
N LYS A 321 0.29 -65.15 -30.49
CA LYS A 321 1.39 -65.16 -31.46
C LYS A 321 1.81 -66.60 -31.81
N ASN A 322 2.20 -66.80 -33.07
CA ASN A 322 2.63 -68.09 -33.65
C ASN A 322 1.51 -69.09 -33.97
N LEU A 323 0.27 -68.63 -34.03
CA LEU A 323 -0.88 -69.37 -34.54
C LEU A 323 -1.49 -68.58 -35.68
N GLN A 324 -2.01 -69.22 -36.73
CA GLN A 324 -2.76 -68.60 -37.81
C GLN A 324 -4.18 -69.12 -37.80
N VAL A 325 -5.15 -68.23 -37.92
CA VAL A 325 -6.56 -68.62 -38.02
C VAL A 325 -6.81 -69.29 -39.36
N ASP A 326 -7.29 -70.53 -39.33
CA ASP A 326 -7.62 -71.32 -40.51
C ASP A 326 -9.10 -71.19 -40.88
N ASP A 327 -9.98 -71.28 -39.89
CA ASP A 327 -11.42 -71.09 -40.09
C ASP A 327 -12.07 -70.53 -38.82
N VAL A 328 -13.15 -69.78 -39.00
CA VAL A 328 -14.02 -69.35 -37.90
C VAL A 328 -15.46 -69.38 -38.37
N LYS A 329 -16.33 -69.88 -37.50
CA LYS A 329 -17.76 -69.94 -37.73
C LYS A 329 -18.49 -69.61 -36.44
N VAL A 330 -19.49 -68.75 -36.56
CA VAL A 330 -20.43 -68.45 -35.49
C VAL A 330 -21.76 -69.09 -35.84
N SER A 331 -22.39 -69.70 -34.85
CA SER A 331 -23.77 -70.16 -34.88
C SER A 331 -24.55 -69.46 -33.76
N GLY A 332 -25.74 -68.98 -34.08
CA GLY A 332 -26.57 -68.19 -33.17
C GLY A 332 -28.04 -68.62 -33.16
N PRO A 333 -28.90 -67.85 -32.47
CA PRO A 333 -30.34 -68.09 -32.40
C PRO A 333 -31.00 -68.17 -33.78
N ASN A 334 -32.14 -68.87 -33.88
CA ASN A 334 -32.92 -69.02 -35.11
C ASN A 334 -32.14 -69.63 -36.30
N GLY A 335 -31.09 -70.42 -36.04
CA GLY A 335 -30.27 -71.06 -37.07
C GLY A 335 -29.30 -70.10 -37.76
N MET A 336 -29.07 -68.90 -37.19
CA MET A 336 -28.12 -67.93 -37.73
C MET A 336 -26.71 -68.52 -37.82
N THR A 337 -26.04 -68.28 -38.94
CA THR A 337 -24.59 -68.50 -39.05
C THR A 337 -23.91 -67.30 -39.67
N THR A 338 -22.79 -66.86 -39.10
CA THR A 338 -21.97 -65.77 -39.64
C THR A 338 -20.47 -66.09 -39.51
N LYS A 339 -19.65 -65.35 -40.22
CA LYS A 339 -18.18 -65.43 -40.14
C LYS A 339 -17.63 -64.07 -39.67
N PRO A 340 -16.99 -64.02 -38.49
CA PRO A 340 -16.23 -62.86 -38.02
C PRO A 340 -15.12 -62.45 -38.98
N VAL A 341 -14.64 -61.20 -38.84
CA VAL A 341 -13.51 -60.68 -39.59
C VAL A 341 -12.21 -61.15 -38.93
N ILE A 342 -11.30 -61.71 -39.72
CA ILE A 342 -9.97 -62.08 -39.28
C ILE A 342 -8.99 -61.04 -39.82
N ASN A 343 -8.33 -60.29 -38.93
CA ASN A 343 -7.25 -59.38 -39.28
C ASN A 343 -6.09 -59.60 -38.30
N ASN A 344 -4.88 -59.85 -38.81
CA ASN A 344 -3.66 -60.01 -38.00
C ASN A 344 -3.81 -60.98 -36.81
N ASN A 345 -4.35 -62.18 -37.05
CA ASN A 345 -4.63 -63.21 -36.03
C ASN A 345 -5.57 -62.77 -34.89
N GLN A 346 -6.31 -61.69 -35.09
CA GLN A 346 -7.39 -61.30 -34.21
C GLN A 346 -8.70 -61.59 -34.93
N ILE A 347 -9.57 -62.35 -34.27
CA ILE A 347 -10.94 -62.60 -34.72
C ILE A 347 -11.79 -61.50 -34.10
N THR A 348 -12.16 -60.53 -34.93
CA THR A 348 -13.07 -59.46 -34.53
C THR A 348 -14.45 -59.74 -35.08
N TRP A 349 -15.44 -59.77 -34.20
CA TRP A 349 -16.83 -59.86 -34.60
C TRP A 349 -17.57 -58.61 -34.17
N ASP A 350 -18.10 -57.88 -35.15
CA ASP A 350 -19.05 -56.80 -34.89
C ASP A 350 -20.36 -57.40 -34.37
N LEU A 351 -20.61 -57.17 -33.08
CA LEU A 351 -21.78 -57.67 -32.37
C LEU A 351 -22.94 -56.66 -32.40
N GLU A 352 -22.74 -55.53 -33.07
CA GLU A 352 -23.75 -54.49 -33.19
C GLU A 352 -24.96 -55.00 -34.01
N GLY A 353 -26.13 -55.04 -33.35
CA GLY A 353 -27.39 -55.46 -33.98
C GLY A 353 -27.63 -56.97 -34.08
N GLN A 354 -26.78 -57.82 -33.47
CA GLN A 354 -26.98 -59.27 -33.44
C GLN A 354 -28.17 -59.64 -32.51
N PRO A 355 -29.03 -60.62 -32.88
CA PRO A 355 -30.22 -60.96 -32.08
C PRO A 355 -29.87 -61.52 -30.70
N GLU A 356 -30.74 -61.30 -29.72
CA GLU A 356 -30.58 -61.89 -28.38
C GLU A 356 -30.65 -63.42 -28.43
N GLY A 357 -29.76 -64.08 -27.68
CA GLY A 357 -29.83 -65.50 -27.40
C GLY A 357 -28.46 -66.17 -27.27
N ASN A 358 -28.43 -67.49 -27.38
CA ASN A 358 -27.22 -68.29 -27.22
C ASN A 358 -26.42 -68.35 -28.52
N TYR A 359 -25.13 -68.05 -28.41
CA TYR A 359 -24.17 -68.13 -29.49
C TYR A 359 -23.09 -69.17 -29.19
N THR A 360 -22.66 -69.84 -30.24
CA THR A 360 -21.50 -70.73 -30.26
C THR A 360 -20.56 -70.27 -31.35
N ILE A 361 -19.32 -69.95 -30.98
CA ILE A 361 -18.23 -69.65 -31.90
C ILE A 361 -17.32 -70.86 -31.93
N THR A 362 -17.05 -71.38 -33.12
CA THR A 362 -16.03 -72.40 -33.35
C THR A 362 -14.95 -71.82 -34.25
N TYR A 363 -13.69 -71.94 -33.85
CA TYR A 363 -12.56 -71.48 -34.64
C TYR A 363 -11.48 -72.57 -34.70
N LYS A 364 -10.74 -72.60 -35.81
CA LYS A 364 -9.59 -73.47 -36.02
C LYS A 364 -8.37 -72.61 -36.24
N VAL A 365 -7.29 -72.91 -35.55
CA VAL A 365 -6.01 -72.23 -35.70
C VAL A 365 -4.88 -73.24 -35.88
N LYS A 366 -3.87 -72.89 -36.68
CA LYS A 366 -2.69 -73.71 -36.92
C LYS A 366 -1.47 -73.05 -36.33
N GLU A 367 -0.61 -73.79 -35.65
CA GLU A 367 0.72 -73.31 -35.29
C GLU A 367 1.47 -72.89 -36.56
N THR A 368 1.93 -71.64 -36.60
CA THR A 368 2.82 -71.11 -37.66
C THR A 368 4.28 -71.23 -37.28
N ALA A 369 4.56 -71.44 -35.99
CA ALA A 369 5.88 -71.79 -35.50
C ALA A 369 5.77 -72.85 -34.40
N PRO A 370 6.77 -73.73 -34.25
CA PRO A 370 6.73 -74.79 -33.27
C PRO A 370 6.72 -74.23 -31.84
N GLN A 371 5.84 -74.73 -30.97
CA GLN A 371 5.67 -74.21 -29.61
C GLN A 371 6.23 -75.17 -28.56
N LEU A 372 7.33 -74.83 -27.89
CA LEU A 372 7.99 -75.74 -26.94
C LEU A 372 7.28 -75.84 -25.58
N ASN A 373 6.73 -74.73 -25.10
CA ASN A 373 6.14 -74.63 -23.76
C ASN A 373 4.62 -74.54 -23.86
N GLU A 374 3.91 -74.77 -22.74
CA GLU A 374 2.49 -74.43 -22.65
C GLU A 374 2.30 -72.96 -23.06
N PHE A 375 1.35 -72.73 -23.96
CA PHE A 375 1.08 -71.41 -24.48
C PHE A 375 -0.42 -71.15 -24.56
N ASN A 376 -0.77 -69.88 -24.43
CA ASN A 376 -2.14 -69.43 -24.62
C ASN A 376 -2.47 -69.56 -26.11
N VAL A 377 -3.62 -70.12 -26.43
CA VAL A 377 -4.04 -70.36 -27.82
C VAL A 377 -5.00 -69.27 -28.28
N ALA A 378 -6.02 -69.00 -27.47
CA ALA A 378 -6.91 -67.87 -27.70
C ALA A 378 -7.48 -67.36 -26.38
N GLY A 379 -7.73 -66.06 -26.36
CA GLY A 379 -8.32 -65.34 -25.25
C GLY A 379 -8.73 -63.98 -25.75
N GLY A 380 -9.51 -63.24 -24.98
CA GLY A 380 -9.98 -61.96 -25.47
C GLY A 380 -11.12 -61.48 -24.65
N TYR A 381 -12.01 -60.71 -25.25
CA TYR A 381 -13.09 -60.09 -24.53
C TYR A 381 -14.24 -59.72 -25.45
N PHE A 382 -15.41 -59.63 -24.86
CA PHE A 382 -16.52 -58.88 -25.41
C PHE A 382 -16.45 -57.46 -24.86
N ILE A 383 -16.70 -56.48 -25.72
CA ILE A 383 -17.14 -55.16 -25.30
C ILE A 383 -18.65 -55.14 -25.47
N SER A 384 -19.34 -54.89 -24.37
CA SER A 384 -20.77 -54.65 -24.36
C SER A 384 -21.05 -53.50 -23.40
N TYR A 385 -21.69 -52.43 -23.87
CA TYR A 385 -22.03 -51.25 -23.05
C TYR A 385 -20.84 -50.63 -22.31
N ASP A 386 -19.69 -50.53 -22.99
CA ASP A 386 -18.43 -50.00 -22.43
C ASP A 386 -17.85 -50.77 -21.26
N GLU A 387 -18.41 -51.94 -21.00
CA GLU A 387 -17.87 -52.90 -20.06
C GLU A 387 -17.19 -54.02 -20.83
N LYS A 388 -16.01 -54.37 -20.34
CA LYS A 388 -15.18 -55.43 -20.91
C LYS A 388 -15.50 -56.73 -20.18
N PHE A 389 -15.96 -57.74 -20.91
CA PHE A 389 -16.21 -59.08 -20.40
C PHE A 389 -15.16 -60.03 -20.94
N GLU A 390 -14.27 -60.50 -20.07
CA GLU A 390 -13.16 -61.37 -20.47
C GLU A 390 -13.66 -62.74 -20.94
N ILE A 391 -13.15 -63.19 -22.09
CA ILE A 391 -13.23 -64.56 -22.58
C ILE A 391 -12.07 -65.31 -21.93
N PRO A 392 -12.34 -66.36 -21.12
CA PRO A 392 -11.28 -67.12 -20.46
C PRO A 392 -10.24 -67.60 -21.45
N VAL A 393 -8.96 -67.45 -21.12
CA VAL A 393 -7.86 -67.89 -21.97
C VAL A 393 -7.81 -69.42 -21.97
N VAL A 394 -7.83 -70.02 -23.16
CA VAL A 394 -7.57 -71.45 -23.33
C VAL A 394 -6.12 -71.68 -23.74
N LYS A 395 -5.53 -72.74 -23.21
CA LYS A 395 -4.11 -73.07 -23.40
C LYS A 395 -3.94 -74.42 -24.09
N ALA A 396 -2.88 -74.55 -24.87
CA ALA A 396 -2.38 -75.83 -25.35
C ALA A 396 -1.05 -76.17 -24.67
N GLN A 397 -0.84 -77.44 -24.38
CA GLN A 397 0.45 -77.95 -23.90
C GLN A 397 1.52 -77.82 -24.99
N GLY A 398 2.77 -77.57 -24.61
CA GLY A 398 3.89 -77.46 -25.54
C GLY A 398 4.09 -78.72 -26.40
N ASN A 399 4.45 -78.52 -27.66
CA ASN A 399 4.95 -79.55 -28.56
C ASN A 399 6.40 -79.90 -28.19
N LEU A 400 6.61 -81.10 -27.66
CA LEU A 400 7.93 -81.60 -27.25
C LEU A 400 8.96 -81.66 -28.40
N ASN A 401 8.52 -81.60 -29.66
CA ASN A 401 9.40 -81.61 -30.83
C ASN A 401 9.82 -80.20 -31.29
N ALA A 402 9.26 -79.14 -30.70
CA ALA A 402 9.41 -77.76 -31.18
C ALA A 402 10.76 -77.09 -30.91
N SER A 403 11.46 -77.48 -29.83
CA SER A 403 12.76 -76.90 -29.41
C SER A 403 13.84 -76.97 -30.48
N ASN A 404 13.61 -77.83 -31.47
CA ASN A 404 14.58 -78.13 -32.49
C ASN A 404 14.35 -77.26 -33.74
N CYS A 405 13.16 -76.74 -34.04
CA CYS A 405 12.83 -76.40 -35.43
C CYS A 405 13.12 -74.94 -35.92
N SER A 406 13.82 -74.02 -35.21
CA SER A 406 13.96 -72.60 -35.65
C SER A 406 15.38 -72.01 -35.57
N THR A 407 15.77 -71.26 -36.61
CA THR A 407 17.00 -70.44 -36.66
C THR A 407 16.64 -68.99 -36.31
N ASP A 408 17.18 -68.44 -35.22
CA ASP A 408 16.90 -67.06 -34.81
C ASP A 408 18.10 -66.37 -34.14
N ILE A 409 17.97 -65.07 -33.93
CA ILE A 409 18.97 -64.23 -33.27
C ILE A 409 18.26 -63.28 -32.28
N THR A 410 18.77 -63.18 -31.06
CA THR A 410 18.26 -62.26 -30.04
C THR A 410 19.39 -61.46 -29.42
N LYS A 411 19.11 -60.23 -29.02
CA LYS A 411 20.09 -59.30 -28.47
C LYS A 411 19.57 -58.65 -27.20
N LYS A 412 20.44 -58.55 -26.20
CA LYS A 412 20.23 -57.76 -24.98
C LYS A 412 21.44 -56.89 -24.72
N VAL A 413 21.28 -55.90 -23.87
CA VAL A 413 22.37 -55.04 -23.40
C VAL A 413 22.37 -55.02 -21.88
N SER A 414 23.55 -54.98 -21.25
CA SER A 414 23.65 -54.83 -19.80
C SER A 414 23.27 -53.42 -19.37
N ASP A 415 22.39 -53.30 -18.38
CA ASP A 415 22.19 -52.06 -17.63
C ASP A 415 23.32 -51.82 -16.62
N SER A 416 23.22 -50.71 -15.89
CA SER A 416 24.18 -50.29 -14.87
C SER A 416 24.30 -51.20 -13.65
N ASP A 417 23.45 -52.23 -13.52
CA ASP A 417 23.54 -53.27 -12.49
C ASP A 417 23.98 -54.62 -13.11
N GLU A 418 24.53 -54.58 -14.32
CA GLU A 418 24.96 -55.72 -15.14
C GLU A 418 23.83 -56.67 -15.57
N LYS A 419 22.56 -56.25 -15.49
CA LYS A 419 21.41 -57.07 -15.91
C LYS A 419 21.11 -56.87 -17.38
N LEU A 420 20.83 -57.97 -18.08
CA LEU A 420 20.52 -57.96 -19.50
C LEU A 420 19.07 -57.47 -19.76
N VAL A 421 18.94 -56.30 -20.38
CA VAL A 421 17.69 -55.61 -20.72
C VAL A 421 17.63 -55.26 -22.21
N GLU A 422 16.48 -54.78 -22.69
CA GLU A 422 16.30 -54.31 -24.08
C GLU A 422 16.62 -52.81 -24.23
N ALA A 423 16.52 -52.04 -23.15
CA ALA A 423 16.89 -50.63 -23.10
C ALA A 423 17.65 -50.36 -21.79
N ALA A 424 18.92 -49.99 -21.90
CA ALA A 424 19.76 -49.63 -20.77
C ALA A 424 19.89 -48.11 -20.67
N SER A 425 19.94 -47.58 -19.45
CA SER A 425 20.35 -46.20 -19.18
C SER A 425 21.67 -46.24 -18.44
N LEU A 426 22.64 -45.48 -18.95
CA LEU A 426 23.94 -45.37 -18.29
C LEU A 426 23.84 -44.35 -17.14
N LYS A 427 24.61 -44.59 -16.07
CA LYS A 427 24.83 -43.67 -14.95
C LYS A 427 25.98 -42.69 -15.24
N ALA A 428 26.93 -43.04 -16.11
CA ALA A 428 28.01 -42.16 -16.57
C ALA A 428 28.30 -42.31 -18.07
N LEU A 429 28.88 -41.29 -18.71
CA LEU A 429 29.20 -41.31 -20.15
C LEU A 429 30.30 -42.31 -20.51
N ASP A 430 31.24 -42.58 -19.61
CA ASP A 430 32.34 -43.53 -19.81
C ASP A 430 32.02 -44.94 -19.29
N GLU A 431 30.80 -45.16 -18.83
CA GLU A 431 30.31 -46.45 -18.35
C GLU A 431 30.37 -47.51 -19.46
N LYS A 432 30.89 -48.68 -19.10
CA LYS A 432 30.96 -49.83 -20.00
C LYS A 432 29.65 -50.59 -19.96
N PHE A 433 29.19 -51.01 -21.13
CA PHE A 433 28.04 -51.88 -21.27
C PHE A 433 28.36 -53.02 -22.24
N THR A 434 27.65 -54.14 -22.10
CA THR A 434 27.88 -55.35 -22.88
C THR A 434 26.63 -55.69 -23.68
N TYR A 435 26.78 -55.82 -24.99
CA TYR A 435 25.79 -56.46 -25.84
C TYR A 435 25.94 -57.98 -25.73
N ASP A 436 24.86 -58.68 -25.43
CA ASP A 436 24.75 -60.14 -25.40
C ASP A 436 23.86 -60.56 -26.57
N VAL A 437 24.48 -61.15 -27.60
CA VAL A 437 23.83 -61.62 -28.83
C VAL A 437 23.81 -63.14 -28.81
N ASN A 438 22.61 -63.72 -28.83
CA ASN A 438 22.42 -65.17 -28.93
C ASN A 438 22.01 -65.54 -30.35
N PHE A 439 22.75 -66.47 -30.95
CA PHE A 439 22.50 -67.06 -32.25
C PHE A 439 22.04 -68.51 -32.07
N ASN A 440 20.83 -68.82 -32.50
CA ASN A 440 20.26 -70.16 -32.46
C ASN A 440 20.15 -70.71 -33.87
N PHE A 441 20.71 -71.88 -34.11
CA PHE A 441 20.70 -72.54 -35.42
C PHE A 441 19.64 -73.63 -35.48
N GLY A 442 18.71 -73.54 -36.44
CA GLY A 442 17.72 -74.59 -36.74
C GLY A 442 18.33 -75.77 -37.51
N TYR A 443 17.51 -76.76 -37.90
CA TYR A 443 18.02 -78.02 -38.48
C TYR A 443 18.30 -77.97 -39.98
N ASP A 444 17.97 -76.87 -40.68
CA ASP A 444 18.21 -76.72 -42.13
C ASP A 444 19.46 -75.87 -42.45
N VAL A 445 20.49 -75.95 -41.61
CA VAL A 445 21.77 -75.21 -41.79
C VAL A 445 22.80 -75.97 -42.63
N ALA A 446 22.58 -77.27 -42.82
CA ALA A 446 23.46 -78.16 -43.58
C ALA A 446 23.72 -77.71 -45.02
N LYS A 447 22.74 -77.04 -45.62
CA LYS A 447 22.76 -76.62 -47.04
C LYS A 447 23.48 -75.30 -47.26
N ASN A 448 23.91 -74.62 -46.19
CA ASN A 448 24.56 -73.33 -46.31
C ASN A 448 26.01 -73.46 -46.82
N GLN A 449 26.45 -72.50 -47.63
CA GLN A 449 27.80 -72.31 -48.13
C GLN A 449 28.63 -71.40 -47.22
N GLU A 450 28.05 -70.31 -46.70
CA GLU A 450 28.71 -69.38 -45.78
C GLU A 450 27.78 -68.99 -44.61
N ILE A 451 28.34 -69.00 -43.40
CA ILE A 451 27.68 -68.51 -42.17
C ILE A 451 28.56 -67.45 -41.52
N VAL A 452 28.03 -66.24 -41.39
CA VAL A 452 28.71 -65.09 -40.77
C VAL A 452 27.88 -64.54 -39.61
N LEU A 453 28.50 -64.36 -38.45
CA LEU A 453 27.91 -63.72 -37.28
C LEU A 453 28.53 -62.33 -37.13
N GLN A 454 27.73 -61.26 -37.18
CA GLN A 454 28.25 -59.90 -37.17
C GLN A 454 27.40 -58.92 -36.36
N ASP A 455 28.02 -57.82 -35.94
CA ASP A 455 27.39 -56.74 -35.19
C ASP A 455 28.10 -55.42 -35.51
N ASP A 456 27.36 -54.48 -36.10
CA ASP A 456 27.85 -53.15 -36.44
C ASP A 456 27.30 -52.16 -35.39
N LEU A 457 28.19 -51.55 -34.60
CA LEU A 457 27.83 -50.56 -33.58
C LEU A 457 27.85 -49.15 -34.20
N GLU A 458 27.10 -48.24 -33.56
CA GLU A 458 27.16 -46.81 -33.89
C GLU A 458 28.59 -46.26 -33.77
N ASP A 459 28.96 -45.35 -34.68
CA ASP A 459 30.31 -44.81 -34.82
C ASP A 459 30.79 -44.01 -33.59
N ILE A 460 29.88 -43.63 -32.70
CA ILE A 460 30.15 -42.99 -31.41
C ILE A 460 30.54 -43.98 -30.28
N LEU A 461 30.62 -45.29 -30.56
CA LEU A 461 30.93 -46.33 -29.57
C LEU A 461 32.32 -46.96 -29.80
N ASP A 462 33.09 -47.13 -28.73
CA ASP A 462 34.36 -47.87 -28.74
C ASP A 462 34.14 -49.34 -28.35
N ILE A 463 34.62 -50.27 -29.18
CA ILE A 463 34.66 -51.71 -28.86
C ILE A 463 35.88 -51.99 -27.98
N LEU A 464 35.64 -52.55 -26.78
CA LEU A 464 36.68 -52.88 -25.79
C LEU A 464 37.06 -54.36 -25.80
N ASP A 465 36.08 -55.25 -25.87
CA ASP A 465 36.29 -56.71 -25.85
C ASP A 465 35.18 -57.44 -26.62
N THR A 466 35.49 -58.60 -27.21
CA THR A 466 34.51 -59.47 -27.86
C THR A 466 34.83 -60.96 -27.66
N LYS A 467 33.81 -61.78 -27.41
CA LYS A 467 33.94 -63.23 -27.24
C LYS A 467 32.77 -63.97 -27.88
N LEU A 468 33.07 -65.10 -28.53
CA LEU A 468 32.07 -66.02 -29.07
C LEU A 468 32.17 -67.37 -28.35
N VAL A 469 31.11 -67.78 -27.65
CA VAL A 469 31.05 -69.05 -26.91
C VAL A 469 29.94 -69.96 -27.44
N ASN A 470 30.11 -71.27 -27.30
CA ASN A 470 29.07 -72.25 -27.61
C ASN A 470 28.06 -72.38 -26.45
N LYS A 471 27.04 -73.25 -26.60
CA LYS A 471 26.02 -73.51 -25.56
C LYS A 471 26.57 -73.99 -24.20
N ASN A 472 27.77 -74.57 -24.17
CA ASN A 472 28.42 -75.03 -22.94
C ASN A 472 29.26 -73.93 -22.27
N GLY A 473 29.39 -72.76 -22.92
CA GLY A 473 30.24 -71.66 -22.47
C GLY A 473 31.69 -71.78 -22.91
N ASP A 474 32.05 -72.79 -23.72
CA ASP A 474 33.41 -72.91 -24.25
C ASP A 474 33.63 -71.89 -25.38
N GLU A 475 34.78 -71.21 -25.35
CA GLU A 475 35.15 -70.27 -26.40
C GLU A 475 35.37 -70.99 -27.73
N VAL A 476 34.78 -70.44 -28.78
CA VAL A 476 34.87 -70.98 -30.13
C VAL A 476 36.21 -70.56 -30.72
N ALA A 477 36.99 -71.53 -31.20
CA ALA A 477 38.31 -71.29 -31.80
C ALA A 477 38.24 -70.64 -33.21
N VAL A 478 37.52 -69.53 -33.34
CA VAL A 478 37.39 -68.69 -34.53
C VAL A 478 37.75 -67.26 -34.13
N LYS A 479 38.69 -66.63 -34.84
CA LYS A 479 39.10 -65.26 -34.53
C LYS A 479 38.11 -64.24 -35.12
N PRO A 480 37.72 -63.19 -34.38
CA PRO A 480 36.94 -62.10 -34.94
C PRO A 480 37.76 -61.25 -35.91
N MET A 481 37.10 -60.71 -36.91
CA MET A 481 37.55 -59.56 -37.67
C MET A 481 36.91 -58.31 -37.05
N ILE A 482 37.73 -57.42 -36.49
CA ILE A 482 37.25 -56.20 -35.82
C ILE A 482 37.69 -55.00 -36.65
N ASP A 483 36.72 -54.21 -37.13
CA ASP A 483 36.95 -52.91 -37.75
C ASP A 483 36.66 -51.82 -36.70
N LYS A 484 37.73 -51.25 -36.12
CA LYS A 484 37.61 -50.21 -35.07
C LYS A 484 37.16 -48.86 -35.61
N GLU A 485 37.35 -48.58 -36.90
CA GLU A 485 36.88 -47.32 -37.51
C GLU A 485 35.39 -47.38 -37.77
N LYS A 486 34.88 -48.52 -38.24
CA LYS A 486 33.45 -48.77 -38.47
C LYS A 486 32.69 -49.32 -37.26
N SER A 487 33.39 -49.53 -36.14
CA SER A 487 32.85 -50.14 -34.92
C SER A 487 32.11 -51.46 -35.19
N SER A 488 32.72 -52.36 -35.98
CA SER A 488 32.11 -53.62 -36.43
C SER A 488 32.87 -54.85 -35.93
N VAL A 489 32.13 -55.91 -35.57
CA VAL A 489 32.66 -57.22 -35.18
C VAL A 489 32.09 -58.30 -36.10
N VAL A 490 32.95 -59.11 -36.72
CA VAL A 490 32.54 -60.18 -37.65
C VAL A 490 33.23 -61.50 -37.32
N TYR A 491 32.48 -62.58 -37.19
CA TYR A 491 32.95 -63.97 -37.08
C TYR A 491 32.47 -64.78 -38.29
N LYS A 492 33.41 -65.32 -39.07
CA LYS A 492 33.10 -66.27 -40.14
C LYS A 492 33.20 -67.70 -39.62
N ILE A 493 32.09 -68.42 -39.59
CA ILE A 493 32.04 -69.78 -39.05
C ILE A 493 32.50 -70.76 -40.14
N PRO A 494 33.51 -71.62 -39.88
CA PRO A 494 33.95 -72.60 -40.88
C PRO A 494 33.04 -73.85 -40.89
N PRO A 495 32.81 -74.48 -42.06
CA PRO A 495 32.16 -75.78 -42.12
C PRO A 495 33.09 -76.87 -41.55
N LYS A 496 32.50 -77.94 -40.99
CA LYS A 496 33.24 -79.15 -40.59
C LYS A 496 32.90 -80.26 -41.57
N ASP A 497 33.92 -80.93 -42.09
CA ASP A 497 33.77 -81.99 -43.10
C ASP A 497 32.92 -81.58 -44.32
N GLY A 498 32.99 -80.30 -44.70
CA GLY A 498 32.27 -79.75 -45.85
C GLY A 498 30.79 -79.40 -45.59
N SER A 499 30.32 -79.48 -44.35
CA SER A 499 28.92 -79.17 -43.96
C SER A 499 28.85 -78.33 -42.68
N TYR A 500 27.72 -77.63 -42.50
CA TYR A 500 27.36 -76.96 -41.25
C TYR A 500 26.40 -77.80 -40.38
N ASP A 501 26.21 -79.09 -40.68
CA ASP A 501 25.36 -80.01 -39.90
C ASP A 501 25.62 -79.97 -38.39
N TYR A 502 26.88 -79.73 -37.98
CA TYR A 502 27.24 -79.65 -36.56
C TYR A 502 26.62 -78.46 -35.83
N LEU A 503 26.17 -77.44 -36.56
CA LEU A 503 25.45 -76.29 -36.01
C LEU A 503 23.95 -76.59 -35.82
N ALA A 504 23.40 -77.62 -36.46
CA ALA A 504 21.97 -77.93 -36.37
C ALA A 504 21.53 -78.11 -34.90
N GLY A 505 20.58 -77.29 -34.46
CA GLY A 505 20.07 -77.28 -33.09
C GLY A 505 21.05 -76.76 -32.03
N GLN A 506 22.15 -76.11 -32.43
CA GLN A 506 23.12 -75.50 -31.50
C GLN A 506 22.85 -74.02 -31.26
N GLN A 507 23.35 -73.53 -30.13
CA GLN A 507 23.33 -72.12 -29.75
C GLN A 507 24.76 -71.60 -29.56
N TYR A 508 24.98 -70.37 -30.02
CA TYR A 508 26.20 -69.61 -29.87
C TYR A 508 25.90 -68.24 -29.29
N LYS A 509 26.80 -67.71 -28.47
CA LYS A 509 26.64 -66.40 -27.83
C LYS A 509 27.84 -65.52 -28.12
N LEU A 510 27.59 -64.35 -28.69
CA LEU A 510 28.56 -63.28 -28.88
C LEU A 510 28.34 -62.21 -27.81
N THR A 511 29.37 -61.90 -27.05
CA THR A 511 29.39 -60.75 -26.15
C THR A 511 30.29 -59.66 -26.72
N ILE A 512 29.82 -58.41 -26.76
CA ILE A 512 30.60 -57.23 -27.17
C ILE A 512 30.55 -56.21 -26.05
N THR A 513 31.67 -55.96 -25.38
CA THR A 513 31.79 -54.89 -24.38
C THR A 513 32.17 -53.59 -25.08
N ALA A 514 31.38 -52.55 -24.90
CA ALA A 514 31.56 -51.24 -25.50
C ALA A 514 31.39 -50.10 -24.48
N LYS A 515 31.77 -48.88 -24.88
CA LYS A 515 31.47 -47.63 -24.17
C LYS A 515 31.31 -46.49 -25.16
N ILE A 516 30.77 -45.34 -24.75
CA ILE A 516 30.74 -44.14 -25.60
C ILE A 516 32.18 -43.62 -25.79
N LYS A 517 32.52 -43.24 -27.03
CA LYS A 517 33.82 -42.65 -27.37
C LYS A 517 34.07 -41.38 -26.57
N SER A 518 35.29 -41.23 -26.07
CA SER A 518 35.69 -40.01 -25.35
C SER A 518 35.63 -38.81 -26.29
N GLY A 519 34.98 -37.73 -25.87
CA GLY A 519 34.85 -36.50 -26.67
C GLY A 519 33.71 -36.50 -27.70
N THR A 520 32.77 -37.47 -27.64
CA THR A 520 31.57 -37.44 -28.48
C THR A 520 30.77 -36.15 -28.26
N ASN A 521 30.37 -35.51 -29.36
CA ASN A 521 29.63 -34.25 -29.36
C ASN A 521 28.24 -34.40 -28.71
N ILE A 522 27.88 -33.48 -27.82
CA ILE A 522 26.63 -33.55 -27.08
C ILE A 522 25.38 -33.36 -27.95
N GLU A 523 25.44 -32.56 -29.02
CA GLU A 523 24.33 -32.41 -29.95
C GLU A 523 24.04 -33.74 -30.68
N VAL A 524 25.07 -34.55 -30.93
CA VAL A 524 24.90 -35.91 -31.46
C VAL A 524 24.23 -36.83 -30.42
N LEU A 525 24.66 -36.78 -29.16
CA LEU A 525 24.03 -37.56 -28.08
C LEU A 525 22.56 -37.14 -27.85
N LYS A 526 22.26 -35.83 -27.89
CA LYS A 526 20.88 -35.30 -27.79
C LYS A 526 20.00 -35.80 -28.94
N GLN A 527 20.54 -35.91 -30.16
CA GLN A 527 19.81 -36.51 -31.28
C GLN A 527 19.45 -37.96 -31.00
N PHE A 528 20.36 -38.77 -30.46
CA PHE A 528 20.05 -40.15 -30.08
C PHE A 528 19.05 -40.23 -28.92
N ILE A 529 19.17 -39.38 -27.90
CA ILE A 529 18.21 -39.34 -26.77
C ILE A 529 16.81 -38.97 -27.26
N SER A 530 16.68 -37.98 -28.15
CA SER A 530 15.41 -37.63 -28.78
C SER A 530 14.79 -38.79 -29.59
N LYS A 531 15.63 -39.74 -30.02
CA LYS A 531 15.24 -40.97 -30.75
C LYS A 531 15.14 -42.22 -29.86
N GLY A 532 15.21 -42.08 -28.54
CA GLY A 532 15.05 -43.19 -27.57
C GLY A 532 16.33 -43.93 -27.18
N GLY A 533 17.50 -43.30 -27.37
CA GLY A 533 18.82 -43.84 -27.04
C GLY A 533 19.63 -44.28 -28.27
N ILE A 534 20.90 -44.63 -28.06
CA ILE A 534 21.81 -45.15 -29.07
C ILE A 534 21.33 -46.55 -29.47
N PRO A 535 20.87 -46.76 -30.70
CA PRO A 535 20.32 -48.04 -31.13
C PRO A 535 21.41 -49.05 -31.48
N ASN A 536 21.12 -50.35 -31.34
CA ASN A 536 21.98 -51.41 -31.88
C ASN A 536 21.19 -52.67 -32.27
N THR A 537 21.59 -53.33 -33.37
CA THR A 537 21.08 -54.61 -33.88
C THR A 537 22.27 -55.50 -34.29
N ALA A 538 22.14 -56.82 -34.19
CA ALA A 538 23.15 -57.77 -34.65
C ALA A 538 22.60 -58.57 -35.83
N GLN A 539 23.47 -59.22 -36.61
CA GLN A 539 23.10 -59.99 -37.78
C GLN A 539 23.77 -61.37 -37.82
N MET A 540 23.00 -62.36 -38.29
CA MET A 540 23.50 -63.67 -38.71
C MET A 540 23.21 -63.84 -40.21
N VAL A 541 24.26 -63.91 -41.02
CA VAL A 541 24.15 -64.04 -42.47
C VAL A 541 24.31 -65.50 -42.86
N LEU A 542 23.29 -66.06 -43.53
CA LEU A 542 23.28 -67.41 -44.08
C LEU A 542 23.19 -67.31 -45.61
N ASP A 543 24.27 -67.60 -46.34
CA ASP A 543 24.36 -67.49 -47.81
C ASP A 543 23.81 -66.16 -48.35
N ASP A 544 24.41 -65.05 -47.91
CA ASP A 544 24.01 -63.68 -48.27
C ASP A 544 22.61 -63.26 -47.80
N LYS A 545 21.94 -64.05 -46.93
CA LYS A 545 20.65 -63.68 -46.33
C LYS A 545 20.84 -63.29 -44.86
N PRO A 546 20.81 -62.00 -44.51
CA PRO A 546 20.92 -61.56 -43.13
C PRO A 546 19.63 -61.83 -42.35
N LEU A 547 19.78 -62.38 -41.14
CA LEU A 547 18.78 -62.44 -40.09
C LEU A 547 19.18 -61.45 -39.00
N GLU A 548 18.30 -60.51 -38.66
CA GLU A 548 18.58 -59.44 -37.69
C GLU A 548 18.00 -59.74 -36.31
N SER A 549 18.69 -59.31 -35.26
CA SER A 549 18.20 -59.37 -33.88
C SER A 549 17.09 -58.34 -33.64
N ASN A 550 16.41 -58.45 -32.49
CA ASN A 550 15.69 -57.31 -31.93
C ASN A 550 16.64 -56.11 -31.72
N LYS A 551 16.08 -54.91 -31.83
CA LYS A 551 16.78 -53.66 -31.53
C LYS A 551 16.90 -53.48 -30.02
N VAL A 552 18.09 -53.12 -29.56
CA VAL A 552 18.34 -52.66 -28.19
C VAL A 552 18.78 -51.20 -28.20
N THR A 553 18.60 -50.49 -27.08
CA THR A 553 19.06 -49.10 -26.96
C THR A 553 19.87 -48.86 -25.69
N VAL A 554 20.79 -47.90 -25.77
CA VAL A 554 21.56 -47.39 -24.64
C VAL A 554 21.34 -45.88 -24.53
N THR A 555 20.78 -45.41 -23.42
CA THR A 555 20.52 -43.98 -23.17
C THR A 555 21.66 -43.37 -22.38
N PRO A 556 22.39 -42.38 -22.94
CA PRO A 556 23.39 -41.61 -22.20
C PRO A 556 22.74 -40.72 -21.13
N PRO A 557 23.38 -40.47 -19.97
CA PRO A 557 22.88 -39.54 -18.97
C PRO A 557 23.35 -38.13 -19.35
N ILE A 558 22.42 -37.21 -19.66
CA ILE A 558 22.74 -35.80 -19.89
C ILE A 558 22.06 -34.94 -18.82
N GLU A 559 22.87 -34.24 -18.03
CA GLU A 559 22.44 -33.18 -17.13
C GLU A 559 23.00 -31.84 -17.63
N GLU A 560 22.10 -30.96 -18.09
CA GLU A 560 22.49 -29.64 -18.61
C GLU A 560 22.84 -28.66 -17.48
N PRO A 561 23.73 -27.68 -17.74
CA PRO A 561 24.07 -26.66 -16.77
C PRO A 561 22.86 -25.80 -16.35
N LYS A 562 22.75 -25.49 -15.05
CA LYS A 562 21.74 -24.59 -14.48
C LYS A 562 22.40 -23.32 -13.93
N ILE A 563 21.73 -22.20 -14.09
CA ILE A 563 22.16 -20.89 -13.60
C ILE A 563 21.08 -20.28 -12.71
N LYS A 564 21.48 -19.79 -11.52
CA LYS A 564 20.61 -19.08 -10.58
C LYS A 564 21.34 -17.87 -10.01
N LYS A 565 20.63 -16.74 -9.90
CA LYS A 565 21.18 -15.50 -9.34
C LYS A 565 20.45 -15.12 -8.06
N THR A 566 21.21 -14.66 -7.08
CA THR A 566 20.73 -14.07 -5.83
C THR A 566 21.55 -12.82 -5.55
N VAL A 567 21.12 -12.02 -4.58
CA VAL A 567 21.86 -10.87 -4.06
C VAL A 567 22.04 -11.01 -2.55
N SER A 568 23.16 -10.53 -2.04
CA SER A 568 23.45 -10.44 -0.61
C SER A 568 24.05 -9.08 -0.28
N ASP A 569 23.72 -8.53 0.87
CA ASP A 569 24.34 -7.33 1.42
C ASP A 569 24.80 -7.60 2.87
N GLN A 570 24.84 -6.57 3.72
CA GLN A 570 25.24 -6.76 5.12
C GLN A 570 24.19 -7.47 5.98
N ASP A 571 22.91 -7.33 5.63
CA ASP A 571 21.77 -7.77 6.46
C ASP A 571 20.99 -8.93 5.81
N GLU A 572 21.08 -9.05 4.48
CA GLU A 572 20.34 -10.01 3.66
C GLU A 572 21.32 -10.94 2.93
N THR A 573 21.01 -12.23 2.88
CA THR A 573 21.86 -13.24 2.20
C THR A 573 21.02 -14.09 1.25
N ASP A 574 21.52 -14.22 0.02
CA ASP A 574 20.94 -15.00 -1.07
C ASP A 574 19.44 -14.75 -1.34
N VAL A 575 19.05 -13.49 -1.33
CA VAL A 575 17.67 -13.04 -1.62
C VAL A 575 17.50 -12.68 -3.10
N GLU A 576 16.25 -12.61 -3.58
CA GLU A 576 15.95 -12.13 -4.95
C GLU A 576 15.81 -10.60 -5.01
N LYS A 577 15.53 -9.97 -3.88
CA LYS A 577 15.43 -8.52 -3.73
C LYS A 577 16.13 -8.09 -2.46
N ALA A 578 17.17 -7.27 -2.57
CA ALA A 578 17.83 -6.67 -1.41
C ALA A 578 17.49 -5.18 -1.27
N THR A 579 17.54 -4.61 -0.07
CA THR A 579 17.30 -3.18 0.18
C THR A 579 18.48 -2.52 0.87
N LEU A 580 19.15 -1.61 0.16
CA LEU A 580 20.29 -0.88 0.69
C LEU A 580 19.85 0.16 1.72
N LEU A 581 20.60 0.26 2.81
CA LEU A 581 20.43 1.27 3.86
C LEU A 581 21.25 2.53 3.57
N ASP A 582 22.40 2.38 2.90
CA ASP A 582 23.27 3.48 2.52
C ASP A 582 23.72 3.38 1.06
N ARG A 583 23.94 4.53 0.41
CA ARG A 583 24.33 4.55 -1.00
C ARG A 583 25.73 3.94 -1.25
N LYS A 584 26.62 4.03 -0.27
CA LYS A 584 27.99 3.47 -0.32
C LYS A 584 28.03 2.02 0.12
N GLU A 585 26.90 1.47 0.56
CA GLU A 585 26.79 0.06 0.91
C GLU A 585 27.19 -0.80 -0.28
N LYS A 586 28.03 -1.79 0.02
CA LYS A 586 28.44 -2.80 -0.95
C LYS A 586 27.50 -3.99 -0.81
N PHE A 587 27.01 -4.46 -1.94
CA PHE A 587 26.23 -5.67 -2.04
C PHE A 587 26.90 -6.59 -3.07
N THR A 588 26.53 -7.86 -3.09
CA THR A 588 27.14 -8.89 -3.92
C THR A 588 26.07 -9.63 -4.69
N TRP A 589 26.19 -9.62 -6.02
CA TRP A 589 25.45 -10.53 -6.88
C TRP A 589 26.11 -11.91 -6.81
N ASN A 590 25.35 -12.93 -6.43
CA ASN A 590 25.81 -14.30 -6.36
C ASN A 590 25.19 -15.07 -7.53
N VAL A 591 26.01 -15.40 -8.53
CA VAL A 591 25.58 -16.19 -9.68
C VAL A 591 26.09 -17.61 -9.52
N LYS A 592 25.17 -18.52 -9.22
CA LYS A 592 25.43 -19.95 -9.02
C LYS A 592 25.28 -20.69 -10.35
N TYR A 593 26.32 -21.43 -10.73
CA TYR A 593 26.42 -22.28 -11.91
C TYR A 593 26.56 -23.74 -11.47
N GLU A 594 25.60 -24.57 -11.84
CA GLU A 594 25.62 -26.02 -11.62
C GLU A 594 25.85 -26.69 -12.97
N PHE A 595 27.00 -27.33 -13.17
CA PHE A 595 27.46 -27.71 -14.51
C PHE A 595 26.93 -29.04 -15.05
N GLY A 596 26.30 -29.86 -14.21
CA GLY A 596 25.83 -31.20 -14.58
C GLY A 596 26.98 -32.08 -15.08
N ASN A 597 26.68 -33.08 -15.91
CA ASN A 597 27.65 -34.13 -16.23
C ASN A 597 28.29 -34.05 -17.63
N THR A 598 27.97 -33.01 -18.41
CA THR A 598 28.45 -32.82 -19.77
C THR A 598 29.42 -31.65 -20.08
N PRO A 599 30.08 -30.96 -19.10
CA PRO A 599 30.97 -29.85 -19.42
C PRO A 599 32.07 -30.15 -20.45
N SER A 600 32.57 -31.38 -20.49
CA SER A 600 33.62 -31.81 -21.42
C SER A 600 33.22 -31.75 -22.90
N ALA A 601 31.94 -31.61 -23.21
CA ALA A 601 31.44 -31.53 -24.58
C ALA A 601 31.52 -30.12 -25.19
N TYR A 602 31.82 -29.09 -24.40
CA TYR A 602 31.91 -27.71 -24.85
C TYR A 602 33.35 -27.30 -25.15
N ASP A 603 33.52 -26.43 -26.15
CA ASP A 603 34.81 -25.84 -26.51
C ASP A 603 35.11 -24.58 -25.70
N SER A 604 34.09 -23.80 -25.35
CA SER A 604 34.20 -22.60 -24.52
C SER A 604 33.08 -22.51 -23.48
N ILE A 605 33.44 -22.19 -22.25
CA ILE A 605 32.52 -21.92 -21.13
C ILE A 605 32.87 -20.56 -20.54
N VAL A 606 31.96 -19.59 -20.70
CA VAL A 606 32.16 -18.21 -20.24
C VAL A 606 31.03 -17.79 -19.29
N LEU A 607 31.40 -17.31 -18.11
CA LEU A 607 30.50 -16.68 -17.13
C LEU A 607 30.41 -15.19 -17.45
N GLN A 608 29.21 -14.63 -17.58
CA GLN A 608 29.02 -13.23 -17.94
C GLN A 608 27.90 -12.56 -17.12
N ASP A 609 28.07 -11.27 -16.84
CA ASP A 609 27.08 -10.45 -16.14
C ASP A 609 27.20 -8.99 -16.60
N ASP A 610 26.08 -8.41 -17.01
CA ASP A 610 25.97 -7.00 -17.41
C ASP A 610 25.19 -6.24 -16.34
N LEU A 611 25.81 -5.24 -15.74
CA LEU A 611 25.21 -4.42 -14.69
C LEU A 611 24.67 -3.11 -15.27
N GLU A 612 23.68 -2.52 -14.58
CA GLU A 612 23.16 -1.20 -14.92
C GLU A 612 24.23 -0.09 -14.73
N ASP A 613 24.20 0.93 -15.59
CA ASP A 613 25.19 2.04 -15.62
C ASP A 613 25.37 2.77 -14.29
N ILE A 614 24.33 2.77 -13.44
CA ILE A 614 24.34 3.40 -12.12
C ILE A 614 25.08 2.59 -11.05
N LEU A 615 25.68 1.45 -11.41
CA LEU A 615 26.44 0.59 -10.52
C LEU A 615 27.93 0.61 -10.86
N ASP A 616 28.77 0.51 -9.84
CA ASP A 616 30.20 0.24 -9.99
C ASP A 616 30.52 -1.20 -9.57
N ILE A 617 31.36 -1.87 -10.36
CA ILE A 617 31.91 -3.19 -10.03
C ILE A 617 33.13 -2.98 -9.14
N VAL A 618 33.08 -3.50 -7.91
CA VAL A 618 34.12 -3.32 -6.88
C VAL A 618 35.09 -4.49 -6.85
N ASP A 619 34.57 -5.71 -6.86
CA ASP A 619 35.37 -6.95 -6.80
C ASP A 619 34.62 -8.09 -7.49
N VAL A 620 35.37 -9.04 -8.06
CA VAL A 620 34.82 -10.24 -8.70
C VAL A 620 35.66 -11.44 -8.31
N LYS A 621 35.00 -12.47 -7.78
CA LYS A 621 35.64 -13.75 -7.46
C LYS A 621 34.73 -14.92 -7.80
N VAL A 622 35.33 -16.07 -8.11
CA VAL A 622 34.60 -17.32 -8.31
C VAL A 622 35.03 -18.31 -7.25
N VAL A 623 34.06 -18.94 -6.59
CA VAL A 623 34.29 -19.98 -5.58
C VAL A 623 33.70 -21.31 -6.02
N ASN A 624 34.33 -22.41 -5.63
CA ASN A 624 33.78 -23.75 -5.83
C ASN A 624 32.71 -24.09 -4.78
N LYS A 625 32.14 -25.29 -4.86
CA LYS A 625 31.12 -25.82 -3.93
C LYS A 625 31.58 -25.88 -2.46
N LYS A 626 32.90 -25.87 -2.20
CA LYS A 626 33.50 -25.83 -0.86
C LYS A 626 33.75 -24.41 -0.35
N GLY A 627 33.47 -23.38 -1.16
CA GLY A 627 33.74 -21.97 -0.87
C GLY A 627 35.19 -21.55 -1.14
N GLU A 628 36.00 -22.39 -1.76
CA GLU A 628 37.40 -22.08 -2.09
C GLU A 628 37.45 -21.24 -3.37
N THR A 629 38.16 -20.12 -3.32
CA THR A 629 38.36 -19.26 -4.50
C THR A 629 39.21 -19.96 -5.55
N ILE A 630 38.71 -20.03 -6.78
CA ILE A 630 39.48 -20.54 -7.92
C ILE A 630 40.28 -19.43 -8.60
N LYS A 631 41.47 -19.78 -9.10
CA LYS A 631 42.33 -18.85 -9.84
C LYS A 631 41.84 -18.70 -11.27
N VAL A 632 40.97 -17.73 -11.49
CA VAL A 632 40.51 -17.27 -12.80
C VAL A 632 40.60 -15.75 -12.83
N GLU A 633 41.02 -15.18 -13.97
CA GLU A 633 41.14 -13.72 -14.12
C GLU A 633 39.85 -13.16 -14.76
N PRO A 634 39.06 -12.35 -14.02
CA PRO A 634 37.89 -11.71 -14.60
C PRO A 634 38.29 -10.55 -15.51
N LYS A 635 37.69 -10.48 -16.70
CA LYS A 635 37.71 -9.30 -17.56
C LYS A 635 36.57 -8.39 -17.12
N ILE A 636 36.91 -7.22 -16.58
CA ILE A 636 35.93 -6.24 -16.09
C ILE A 636 35.99 -5.01 -17.01
N ASP A 637 34.91 -4.77 -17.73
CA ASP A 637 34.72 -3.54 -18.50
C ASP A 637 33.86 -2.57 -17.67
N GLN A 638 34.50 -1.55 -17.10
CA GLN A 638 33.83 -0.56 -16.27
C GLN A 638 33.00 0.46 -17.08
N ILE A 639 33.22 0.56 -18.40
CA ILE A 639 32.44 1.45 -19.28
C ILE A 639 31.15 0.74 -19.69
N LEU A 640 31.25 -0.52 -20.11
CA LEU A 640 30.09 -1.34 -20.47
C LEU A 640 29.42 -2.03 -19.27
N LYS A 641 29.96 -1.85 -18.05
CA LYS A 641 29.52 -2.49 -16.81
C LYS A 641 29.40 -4.01 -16.92
N ARG A 642 30.34 -4.62 -17.63
CA ARG A 642 30.34 -6.06 -17.96
C ARG A 642 31.44 -6.79 -17.22
N VAL A 643 31.09 -7.93 -16.65
CA VAL A 643 32.03 -8.93 -16.11
C VAL A 643 32.04 -10.14 -17.03
N THR A 644 33.21 -10.62 -17.41
CA THR A 644 33.37 -11.83 -18.22
C THR A 644 34.50 -12.70 -17.68
N ILE A 645 34.23 -13.99 -17.46
CA ILE A 645 35.21 -14.97 -16.97
C ILE A 645 35.16 -16.20 -17.87
N GLU A 646 36.24 -16.46 -18.60
CA GLU A 646 36.41 -17.70 -19.35
C GLU A 646 37.07 -18.75 -18.45
N LEU A 647 36.42 -19.91 -18.28
CA LEU A 647 36.98 -20.99 -17.48
C LEU A 647 38.13 -21.67 -18.23
N PRO A 648 39.25 -22.04 -17.57
CA PRO A 648 40.36 -22.70 -18.24
C PRO A 648 40.07 -24.18 -18.46
N LYS A 649 40.56 -24.75 -19.56
CA LYS A 649 40.62 -26.21 -19.76
C LYS A 649 41.71 -26.82 -18.86
N LYS A 650 41.43 -27.97 -18.23
CA LYS A 650 42.44 -28.81 -17.55
C LYS A 650 42.61 -30.08 -18.37
N ASP A 651 43.86 -30.46 -18.65
CA ASP A 651 44.20 -31.60 -19.50
C ASP A 651 43.44 -31.59 -20.85
N GLY A 652 43.25 -30.39 -21.42
CA GLY A 652 42.59 -30.20 -22.71
C GLY A 652 41.05 -30.26 -22.70
N SER A 653 40.40 -30.39 -21.54
CA SER A 653 38.92 -30.46 -21.44
C SER A 653 38.34 -29.73 -20.22
N TYR A 654 37.01 -29.67 -20.12
CA TYR A 654 36.27 -29.18 -18.95
C TYR A 654 35.74 -30.30 -18.05
N SER A 655 36.23 -31.54 -18.17
CA SER A 655 35.74 -32.67 -17.37
C SER A 655 35.82 -32.45 -15.85
N TYR A 656 36.70 -31.57 -15.39
CA TYR A 656 36.80 -31.22 -13.96
C TYR A 656 35.60 -30.42 -13.42
N LEU A 657 34.72 -29.92 -14.29
CA LEU A 657 33.49 -29.23 -13.92
C LEU A 657 32.29 -30.19 -13.78
N THR A 658 32.44 -31.46 -14.17
CA THR A 658 31.38 -32.47 -14.08
C THR A 658 30.87 -32.59 -12.64
N ASP A 659 29.57 -32.41 -12.47
CA ASP A 659 28.80 -32.40 -11.20
C ASP A 659 29.28 -31.37 -10.17
N GLU A 660 30.11 -30.42 -10.59
CA GLU A 660 30.60 -29.33 -9.76
C GLU A 660 29.67 -28.12 -9.80
N THR A 661 29.80 -27.32 -8.75
CA THR A 661 29.06 -26.06 -8.60
C THR A 661 30.05 -24.94 -8.36
N TYR A 662 29.86 -23.84 -9.07
CA TYR A 662 30.64 -22.63 -8.90
C TYR A 662 29.73 -21.44 -8.66
N THR A 663 30.15 -20.53 -7.79
CA THR A 663 29.44 -19.27 -7.56
C THR A 663 30.36 -18.12 -7.92
N MET A 664 29.94 -17.29 -8.89
CA MET A 664 30.56 -16.01 -9.17
C MET A 664 29.94 -14.96 -8.26
N HIS A 665 30.79 -14.32 -7.46
CA HIS A 665 30.43 -13.20 -6.61
C HIS A 665 30.90 -11.92 -7.28
N ILE A 666 29.96 -11.04 -7.65
CA ILE A 666 30.25 -9.70 -8.15
C ILE A 666 29.83 -8.73 -7.06
N THR A 667 30.81 -8.19 -6.34
CA THR A 667 30.56 -7.14 -5.35
C THR A 667 30.44 -5.81 -6.08
N SER A 668 29.34 -5.11 -5.84
CA SER A 668 28.98 -3.84 -6.46
C SER A 668 28.54 -2.82 -5.42
N LYS A 669 28.47 -1.57 -5.83
CA LYS A 669 27.83 -0.48 -5.10
C LYS A 669 27.12 0.45 -6.08
N ILE A 670 26.24 1.32 -5.60
CA ILE A 670 25.75 2.44 -6.41
C ILE A 670 26.94 3.33 -6.76
N ALA A 671 27.09 3.67 -8.03
CA ALA A 671 28.21 4.46 -8.52
C ALA A 671 28.23 5.85 -7.86
N ASP A 672 29.42 6.37 -7.54
CA ASP A 672 29.53 7.69 -6.89
C ASP A 672 29.06 8.82 -7.82
N SER A 673 29.11 8.61 -9.14
CA SER A 673 28.63 9.53 -10.16
C SER A 673 27.11 9.51 -10.38
N ALA A 674 26.40 8.48 -9.91
CA ALA A 674 24.96 8.36 -10.15
C ALA A 674 24.19 9.55 -9.52
N SER A 675 23.38 10.23 -10.30
CA SER A 675 22.54 11.32 -9.79
C SER A 675 21.31 10.75 -9.07
N ASN A 676 20.76 11.51 -8.13
CA ASN A 676 19.47 11.14 -7.52
C ASN A 676 18.34 11.08 -8.56
N GLU A 677 18.45 11.83 -9.66
CA GLU A 677 17.54 11.79 -10.81
C GLU A 677 17.62 10.47 -11.60
N GLU A 678 18.78 9.81 -11.65
CA GLU A 678 18.90 8.47 -12.23
C GLU A 678 18.40 7.41 -11.24
N ILE A 679 18.77 7.52 -9.96
CA ILE A 679 18.40 6.57 -8.91
C ILE A 679 16.89 6.50 -8.70
N THR A 680 16.19 7.65 -8.68
CA THR A 680 14.73 7.74 -8.50
C THR A 680 13.95 6.92 -9.55
N LYS A 681 14.49 6.75 -10.75
CA LYS A 681 13.88 5.93 -11.82
C LYS A 681 13.85 4.45 -11.44
N TYR A 682 14.85 3.97 -10.70
CA TYR A 682 14.90 2.59 -10.21
C TYR A 682 14.13 2.41 -8.91
N ILE A 683 14.08 3.41 -8.03
CA ILE A 683 13.15 3.43 -6.88
C ILE A 683 11.70 3.30 -7.37
N ALA A 684 11.35 3.98 -8.46
CA ALA A 684 10.05 3.85 -9.09
C ALA A 684 9.77 2.42 -9.62
N LYS A 685 10.80 1.71 -10.08
CA LYS A 685 10.70 0.31 -10.55
C LYS A 685 10.88 -0.75 -9.45
N ASP A 686 10.93 -0.33 -8.18
CA ASP A 686 11.14 -1.21 -7.01
C ASP A 686 12.52 -1.92 -6.98
N GLY A 687 13.52 -1.33 -7.65
CA GLY A 687 14.91 -1.76 -7.58
C GLY A 687 15.66 -1.70 -8.91
N ILE A 688 16.97 -1.88 -8.81
CA ILE A 688 17.91 -2.01 -9.93
C ILE A 688 17.91 -3.48 -10.35
N PRO A 689 17.35 -3.84 -11.53
CA PRO A 689 17.29 -5.23 -11.98
C PRO A 689 18.68 -5.73 -12.40
N ASN A 690 18.91 -7.04 -12.29
CA ASN A 690 20.10 -7.66 -12.84
C ASN A 690 19.87 -9.14 -13.22
N LYS A 691 20.46 -9.58 -14.35
CA LYS A 691 20.50 -10.97 -14.85
C LYS A 691 21.93 -11.34 -15.23
N ALA A 692 22.29 -12.61 -15.06
CA ALA A 692 23.58 -13.15 -15.48
C ALA A 692 23.39 -14.16 -16.61
N GLU A 693 24.48 -14.41 -17.33
CA GLU A 693 24.54 -15.34 -18.46
C GLU A 693 25.64 -16.39 -18.27
N LEU A 694 25.35 -17.60 -18.72
CA LEU A 694 26.32 -18.67 -18.96
C LEU A 694 26.38 -18.89 -20.48
N LEU A 695 27.54 -18.61 -21.08
CA LEU A 695 27.78 -18.80 -22.51
C LEU A 695 28.47 -20.16 -22.72
N LEU A 696 27.78 -21.10 -23.35
CA LEU A 696 28.31 -22.40 -23.77
C LEU A 696 28.50 -22.37 -25.28
N ASP A 697 29.75 -22.43 -25.76
CA ASP A 697 30.09 -22.25 -27.17
C ASP A 697 29.44 -21.00 -27.79
N HIS A 698 29.53 -19.88 -27.05
CA HIS A 698 28.93 -18.58 -27.38
C HIS A 698 27.40 -18.52 -27.39
N LYS A 699 26.70 -19.56 -26.93
CA LYS A 699 25.24 -19.56 -26.79
C LYS A 699 24.82 -19.23 -25.35
N PRO A 700 23.99 -18.20 -25.11
CA PRO A 700 23.63 -17.77 -23.76
C PRO A 700 22.55 -18.63 -23.12
N THR A 701 22.71 -18.88 -21.83
CA THR A 701 21.69 -19.36 -20.88
C THR A 701 21.58 -18.34 -19.75
N THR A 702 20.38 -17.82 -19.48
CA THR A 702 20.17 -16.68 -18.56
C THR A 702 19.68 -17.12 -17.19
N SER A 703 20.05 -16.37 -16.14
CA SER A 703 19.52 -16.54 -14.79
C SER A 703 18.12 -15.95 -14.62
N ASN A 704 17.51 -16.19 -13.45
CA ASN A 704 16.41 -15.36 -12.95
C ASN A 704 16.85 -13.89 -12.80
N GLU A 705 15.90 -12.95 -12.84
CA GLU A 705 16.13 -11.54 -12.53
C GLU A 705 16.13 -11.33 -11.02
N VAL A 706 17.06 -10.53 -10.52
CA VAL A 706 17.13 -10.08 -9.12
C VAL A 706 17.17 -8.56 -9.05
N TYR A 707 16.87 -7.99 -7.88
CA TYR A 707 16.79 -6.54 -7.72
C TYR A 707 17.56 -6.05 -6.49
N VAL A 708 18.11 -4.84 -6.59
CA VAL A 708 18.65 -4.10 -5.44
C VAL A 708 17.93 -2.77 -5.33
N LYS A 709 17.24 -2.55 -4.22
CA LYS A 709 16.49 -1.33 -3.95
C LYS A 709 17.44 -0.26 -3.38
N PRO A 710 17.60 0.90 -4.04
CA PRO A 710 18.37 2.01 -3.49
C PRO A 710 17.78 2.54 -2.18
N PRO A 711 18.59 3.17 -1.30
CA PRO A 711 18.09 3.78 -0.07
C PRO A 711 17.16 4.95 -0.39
N THR A 712 16.11 5.14 0.40
CA THR A 712 15.14 6.23 0.22
C THR A 712 15.36 7.37 1.22
N GLU A 713 15.41 8.60 0.73
CA GLU A 713 15.46 9.82 1.52
C GLU A 713 14.09 10.48 1.55
N LYS A 714 13.59 10.82 2.75
CA LYS A 714 12.34 11.55 2.92
C LYS A 714 12.54 13.06 2.69
N PRO A 715 11.52 13.76 2.15
CA PRO A 715 11.57 15.22 2.07
C PRO A 715 11.67 15.87 3.45
N LYS A 716 12.20 17.09 3.49
CA LYS A 716 12.25 17.94 4.67
C LYS A 716 11.85 19.36 4.29
N VAL A 717 11.02 19.98 5.12
CA VAL A 717 10.65 21.39 4.98
C VAL A 717 11.16 22.14 6.20
N ASN A 718 11.86 23.24 5.99
CA ASN A 718 12.34 24.12 7.06
C ASN A 718 11.88 25.54 6.78
N LYS A 719 11.47 26.26 7.81
CA LYS A 719 10.94 27.61 7.71
C LYS A 719 11.66 28.53 8.69
N THR A 720 12.09 29.68 8.16
CA THR A 720 12.74 30.73 8.92
C THR A 720 12.14 32.08 8.53
N VAL A 721 12.55 33.13 9.23
CA VAL A 721 12.18 34.51 8.95
C VAL A 721 13.42 35.35 8.80
N SER A 722 13.38 36.29 7.85
CA SER A 722 14.37 37.35 7.70
C SER A 722 13.67 38.70 7.73
N ASP A 723 14.22 39.68 8.43
CA ASP A 723 13.82 41.09 8.38
C ASP A 723 15.04 41.97 8.03
N GLN A 724 15.03 43.24 8.40
CA GLN A 724 16.15 44.15 8.11
C GLN A 724 17.40 43.87 8.96
N ASP A 725 17.24 43.33 10.16
CA ASP A 725 18.31 43.16 11.15
C ASP A 725 18.67 41.69 11.40
N GLU A 726 17.73 40.78 11.19
CA GLU A 726 17.81 39.34 11.45
C GLU A 726 17.63 38.57 10.14
N LYS A 727 18.39 37.50 9.93
CA LYS A 727 18.30 36.65 8.73
C LYS A 727 18.18 35.19 9.13
N GLU A 728 17.22 34.51 8.51
CA GLU A 728 16.98 33.07 8.65
C GLU A 728 16.85 32.61 10.12
N VAL A 729 16.17 33.41 10.95
CA VAL A 729 15.89 33.09 12.35
C VAL A 729 14.54 32.37 12.50
N GLU A 730 14.39 31.50 13.49
CA GLU A 730 13.08 30.88 13.79
C GLU A 730 12.09 31.88 14.39
N LYS A 731 12.59 32.94 15.02
CA LYS A 731 11.78 33.97 15.69
C LYS A 731 12.38 35.34 15.43
N ALA A 732 11.71 36.15 14.63
CA ALA A 732 12.12 37.53 14.34
C ALA A 732 11.39 38.54 15.24
N ILE A 733 12.06 39.62 15.67
CA ILE A 733 11.45 40.69 16.49
C ILE A 733 11.40 42.01 15.73
N LEU A 734 10.19 42.40 15.34
CA LEU A 734 9.99 43.65 14.61
C LEU A 734 10.24 44.88 15.51
N LYS A 735 10.93 45.88 14.95
CA LYS A 735 11.13 47.21 15.55
C LYS A 735 9.93 48.12 15.31
N GLY A 736 9.19 47.90 14.22
CA GLY A 736 8.01 48.69 13.85
C GLY A 736 6.84 47.82 13.40
N LYS A 737 5.61 48.31 13.58
CA LYS A 737 4.39 47.56 13.19
C LYS A 737 4.37 47.26 11.69
N ASN A 738 4.83 48.22 10.89
CA ASN A 738 4.77 48.16 9.42
C ASN A 738 6.08 47.66 8.80
N GLU A 739 6.97 47.09 9.60
CA GLU A 739 8.22 46.53 9.12
C GLU A 739 7.95 45.32 8.21
N GLU A 740 8.59 45.32 7.05
CA GLU A 740 8.52 44.20 6.11
C GLU A 740 9.48 43.10 6.55
N PHE A 741 9.01 41.87 6.53
CA PHE A 741 9.80 40.67 6.79
C PHE A 741 9.52 39.64 5.70
N THR A 742 10.34 38.59 5.64
CA THR A 742 10.24 37.53 4.64
C THR A 742 10.27 36.18 5.31
N TRP A 743 9.24 35.37 5.07
CA TRP A 743 9.27 33.94 5.38
C TRP A 743 10.14 33.25 4.33
N ASN A 744 11.18 32.53 4.77
CA ASN A 744 12.02 31.70 3.90
C ASN A 744 11.67 30.23 4.16
N VAL A 745 11.12 29.55 3.16
CA VAL A 745 10.71 28.15 3.28
C VAL A 745 11.56 27.28 2.37
N ASP A 746 12.43 26.48 2.97
CA ASP A 746 13.29 25.53 2.28
C ASP A 746 12.60 24.18 2.12
N TYR A 747 12.34 23.80 0.88
CA TYR A 747 11.79 22.52 0.47
C TYR A 747 12.90 21.62 -0.06
N LYS A 748 13.45 20.78 0.82
CA LYS A 748 14.41 19.75 0.42
C LYS A 748 13.66 18.48 0.04
N PHE A 749 13.71 18.14 -1.24
CA PHE A 749 13.10 16.94 -1.77
C PHE A 749 13.91 15.69 -1.40
N GLY A 750 13.18 14.60 -1.16
CA GLY A 750 13.75 13.26 -1.07
C GLY A 750 14.24 12.76 -2.43
N ASN A 751 14.58 11.47 -2.51
CA ASN A 751 15.00 10.84 -3.77
C ASN A 751 13.94 9.92 -4.40
N ASP A 752 12.74 9.81 -3.81
CA ASP A 752 11.59 9.10 -4.38
C ASP A 752 10.58 10.08 -4.97
N THR A 753 10.93 10.64 -6.13
CA THR A 753 10.12 11.70 -6.78
C THR A 753 9.57 11.29 -8.15
N ALA A 754 10.08 10.21 -8.75
CA ALA A 754 9.70 9.83 -10.12
C ALA A 754 8.24 9.37 -10.25
N LYS A 755 7.63 8.87 -9.17
CA LYS A 755 6.23 8.41 -9.12
C LYS A 755 5.21 9.52 -8.85
N LEU A 756 5.66 10.71 -8.44
CA LEU A 756 4.76 11.78 -8.04
C LEU A 756 3.90 12.23 -9.21
N GLU A 757 2.61 12.44 -8.98
CA GLU A 757 1.70 12.96 -9.99
C GLU A 757 1.57 14.48 -9.90
N LYS A 758 1.66 15.02 -8.67
CA LYS A 758 1.53 16.44 -8.36
C LYS A 758 2.41 16.84 -7.17
N VAL A 759 3.08 17.99 -7.31
CA VAL A 759 3.89 18.60 -6.25
C VAL A 759 3.44 20.04 -6.03
N VAL A 760 2.98 20.34 -4.81
CA VAL A 760 2.55 21.68 -4.42
C VAL A 760 3.33 22.14 -3.18
N LEU A 761 3.88 23.34 -3.26
CA LEU A 761 4.45 24.08 -2.13
C LEU A 761 3.35 25.00 -1.59
N GLN A 762 3.05 24.96 -0.31
CA GLN A 762 1.94 25.70 0.29
C GLN A 762 2.36 26.40 1.59
N ASP A 763 1.76 27.56 1.85
CA ASP A 763 1.94 28.33 3.07
C ASP A 763 0.64 29.06 3.43
N ASP A 764 0.09 28.81 4.61
CA ASP A 764 -1.14 29.45 5.08
C ASP A 764 -0.76 30.52 6.12
N LEU A 765 -0.94 31.79 5.76
CA LEU A 765 -0.59 32.91 6.64
C LEU A 765 -1.78 33.33 7.51
N GLU A 766 -1.50 33.93 8.66
CA GLU A 766 -2.53 34.53 9.52
C GLU A 766 -3.19 35.75 8.84
N ASP A 767 -4.50 35.94 9.05
CA ASP A 767 -5.31 37.01 8.41
C ASP A 767 -4.82 38.44 8.69
N ILE A 768 -3.99 38.62 9.73
CA ILE A 768 -3.40 39.90 10.10
C ILE A 768 -2.13 40.25 9.30
N LEU A 769 -1.77 39.43 8.32
CA LEU A 769 -0.60 39.62 7.47
C LEU A 769 -1.00 39.94 6.02
N ASP A 770 -0.33 40.93 5.44
CA ASP A 770 -0.36 41.20 4.01
C ASP A 770 0.75 40.43 3.30
N ILE A 771 0.45 39.86 2.13
CA ILE A 771 1.44 39.24 1.23
C ILE A 771 1.84 40.28 0.20
N LEU A 772 3.12 40.64 0.16
CA LEU A 772 3.66 41.67 -0.72
C LEU A 772 4.29 41.07 -1.98
N GLU A 773 5.03 39.97 -1.83
CA GLU A 773 5.73 39.29 -2.93
C GLU A 773 5.92 37.82 -2.60
N VAL A 774 5.82 36.95 -3.61
CA VAL A 774 6.17 35.53 -3.50
C VAL A 774 7.17 35.16 -4.60
N LYS A 775 8.29 34.56 -4.22
CA LYS A 775 9.36 34.16 -5.14
C LYS A 775 9.85 32.76 -4.83
N LEU A 776 10.06 31.94 -5.86
CA LEU A 776 10.70 30.62 -5.73
C LEU A 776 12.10 30.64 -6.36
N VAL A 777 13.10 30.12 -5.64
CA VAL A 777 14.46 29.92 -6.15
C VAL A 777 14.91 28.47 -5.97
N ASN A 778 15.87 28.03 -6.78
CA ASN A 778 16.60 26.78 -6.52
C ASN A 778 17.78 26.99 -5.56
N ALA A 779 18.47 25.90 -5.21
CA ALA A 779 19.67 25.92 -4.36
C ALA A 779 20.82 26.81 -4.88
N GLN A 780 20.86 27.17 -6.17
CA GLN A 780 21.85 28.10 -6.73
C GLN A 780 21.38 29.57 -6.67
N GLY A 781 20.22 29.84 -6.07
CA GLY A 781 19.63 31.18 -5.99
C GLY A 781 18.99 31.67 -7.30
N LYS A 782 18.89 30.81 -8.32
CA LYS A 782 18.23 31.15 -9.58
C LYS A 782 16.70 31.11 -9.40
N THR A 783 16.04 32.20 -9.77
CA THR A 783 14.57 32.28 -9.79
C THR A 783 13.99 31.22 -10.71
N ILE A 784 12.94 30.55 -10.23
CA ILE A 784 12.16 29.58 -10.98
C ILE A 784 10.89 30.30 -11.44
N GLU A 785 10.66 30.32 -12.75
CA GLU A 785 9.48 30.92 -13.36
C GLU A 785 8.24 30.06 -13.09
N VAL A 786 7.50 30.42 -12.04
CA VAL A 786 6.22 29.81 -11.64
C VAL A 786 5.27 30.92 -11.18
N THR A 787 3.97 30.74 -11.44
CA THR A 787 2.95 31.69 -10.98
C THR A 787 2.35 31.22 -9.66
N PRO A 788 2.60 31.91 -8.54
CA PRO A 788 1.96 31.59 -7.27
C PRO A 788 0.46 31.87 -7.34
N LYS A 789 -0.34 30.96 -6.80
CA LYS A 789 -1.78 31.16 -6.57
C LYS A 789 -1.95 31.65 -5.14
N ILE A 790 -2.50 32.85 -4.97
CA ILE A 790 -2.74 33.46 -3.66
C ILE A 790 -4.25 33.56 -3.47
N ASP A 791 -4.77 32.95 -2.42
CA ASP A 791 -6.16 33.13 -1.99
C ASP A 791 -6.21 34.24 -0.93
N GLU A 792 -6.67 35.42 -1.34
CA GLU A 792 -6.76 36.59 -0.47
C GLU A 792 -7.71 36.43 0.73
N LYS A 793 -8.66 35.48 0.68
CA LYS A 793 -9.60 35.24 1.78
C LYS A 793 -9.02 34.33 2.85
N THR A 794 -8.23 33.34 2.44
CA THR A 794 -7.64 32.34 3.35
C THR A 794 -6.17 32.62 3.63
N LYS A 795 -5.59 33.63 2.98
CA LYS A 795 -4.16 34.00 3.02
C LYS A 795 -3.22 32.83 2.70
N GLN A 796 -3.72 31.90 1.89
CA GLN A 796 -2.98 30.74 1.41
C GLN A 796 -2.18 31.07 0.14
N VAL A 797 -0.90 30.72 0.14
CA VAL A 797 0.01 30.77 -1.01
C VAL A 797 0.26 29.36 -1.50
N MET A 798 0.06 29.10 -2.79
CA MET A 798 0.34 27.81 -3.42
C MET A 798 1.19 27.96 -4.68
N ILE A 799 2.23 27.14 -4.79
CA ILE A 799 3.03 26.98 -6.01
C ILE A 799 3.02 25.52 -6.44
N GLU A 800 2.48 25.25 -7.63
CA GLU A 800 2.53 23.93 -8.24
C GLU A 800 3.77 23.83 -9.16
N LEU A 801 4.64 22.85 -8.89
CA LEU A 801 5.85 22.67 -9.70
C LEU A 801 5.52 21.97 -11.03
N PRO A 802 6.12 22.41 -12.15
CA PRO A 802 5.87 21.80 -13.45
C PRO A 802 6.55 20.44 -13.59
N LYS A 803 5.98 19.55 -14.41
CA LYS A 803 6.65 18.32 -14.84
C LYS A 803 7.75 18.65 -15.84
N LYS A 804 8.88 17.95 -15.76
CA LYS A 804 9.92 17.91 -16.81
C LYS A 804 10.03 16.49 -17.33
N ASP A 805 10.12 16.33 -18.66
CA ASP A 805 10.16 15.02 -19.33
C ASP A 805 9.04 14.07 -18.87
N GLY A 806 7.84 14.63 -18.61
CA GLY A 806 6.67 13.88 -18.18
C GLY A 806 6.59 13.56 -16.69
N GLY A 807 7.56 13.94 -15.85
CA GLY A 807 7.57 13.62 -14.41
C GLY A 807 8.35 14.60 -13.52
N TYR A 808 8.66 14.13 -12.30
CA TYR A 808 9.32 14.92 -11.25
C TYR A 808 10.68 14.34 -10.81
N ALA A 809 11.30 13.50 -11.64
CA ALA A 809 12.61 12.91 -11.34
C ALA A 809 13.68 13.99 -11.09
N TYR A 810 13.62 15.12 -11.80
CA TYR A 810 14.54 16.26 -11.62
C TYR A 810 14.49 16.91 -10.23
N LEU A 811 13.46 16.66 -9.43
CA LEU A 811 13.36 17.16 -8.06
C LEU A 811 14.18 16.32 -7.08
N ALA A 812 14.59 15.10 -7.45
CA ALA A 812 15.23 14.16 -6.54
C ALA A 812 16.49 14.76 -5.89
N GLY A 813 16.46 14.89 -4.55
CA GLY A 813 17.53 15.48 -3.73
C GLY A 813 17.74 16.99 -3.88
N GLN A 814 16.92 17.68 -4.68
CA GLN A 814 17.05 19.13 -4.88
C GLN A 814 16.44 19.91 -3.72
N THR A 815 16.87 21.16 -3.57
CA THR A 815 16.27 22.11 -2.61
C THR A 815 15.77 23.34 -3.34
N TYR A 816 14.56 23.77 -2.99
CA TYR A 816 13.94 25.00 -3.47
C TYR A 816 13.53 25.85 -2.29
N THR A 817 13.76 27.16 -2.37
CA THR A 817 13.40 28.10 -1.31
C THR A 817 12.29 29.02 -1.81
N MET A 818 11.15 29.01 -1.11
CA MET A 818 10.06 29.95 -1.34
C MET A 818 10.19 31.11 -0.36
N TYR A 819 10.29 32.32 -0.91
CA TYR A 819 10.29 33.57 -0.16
C TYR A 819 8.90 34.18 -0.22
N ILE A 820 8.31 34.45 0.93
CA ILE A 820 7.03 35.16 1.06
C ILE A 820 7.28 36.43 1.85
N LYS A 821 7.34 37.56 1.13
CA LYS A 821 7.53 38.87 1.73
C LYS A 821 6.20 39.37 2.27
N SER A 822 6.17 39.77 3.54
CA SER A 822 4.97 40.11 4.28
C SER A 822 5.17 41.30 5.22
N LYS A 823 4.06 41.86 5.70
CA LYS A 823 4.01 42.83 6.80
C LYS A 823 2.73 42.63 7.61
N ILE A 824 2.67 43.15 8.83
CA ILE A 824 1.40 43.23 9.58
C ILE A 824 0.49 44.23 8.87
N THR A 825 -0.78 43.86 8.64
CA THR A 825 -1.75 44.71 7.96
C THR A 825 -1.97 46.01 8.76
N ASP A 826 -2.07 47.14 8.04
CA ASP A 826 -2.21 48.46 8.67
C ASP A 826 -3.47 48.58 9.53
N THR A 827 -4.53 47.84 9.18
CA THR A 827 -5.84 47.82 9.86
C THR A 827 -5.87 46.98 11.13
N THR A 828 -4.88 46.12 11.39
CA THR A 828 -4.87 45.25 12.58
C THR A 828 -4.84 46.08 13.86
N SER A 829 -5.75 45.82 14.78
CA SER A 829 -5.85 46.54 16.04
C SER A 829 -4.77 46.11 17.04
N ASN A 830 -4.44 46.98 17.99
CA ASN A 830 -3.52 46.62 19.08
C ASN A 830 -4.06 45.48 19.96
N GLU A 831 -5.38 45.36 20.06
CA GLU A 831 -6.04 44.26 20.78
C GLU A 831 -5.79 42.90 20.11
N GLU A 832 -5.85 42.83 18.77
CA GLU A 832 -5.50 41.62 18.02
C GLU A 832 -4.01 41.30 18.13
N ILE A 833 -3.15 42.30 18.01
CA ILE A 833 -1.69 42.16 18.17
C ILE A 833 -1.33 41.61 19.56
N ALA A 834 -2.00 42.09 20.62
CA ALA A 834 -1.75 41.65 21.99
C ALA A 834 -1.95 40.13 22.16
N LYS A 835 -2.90 39.53 21.42
CA LYS A 835 -3.12 38.08 21.42
C LYS A 835 -1.91 37.33 20.85
N TYR A 836 -1.27 37.83 19.79
CA TYR A 836 -0.07 37.20 19.24
C TYR A 836 1.19 37.44 20.08
N ILE A 837 1.36 38.64 20.65
CA ILE A 837 2.45 38.92 21.61
C ILE A 837 2.36 37.93 22.78
N SER A 838 1.14 37.69 23.29
CA SER A 838 0.93 36.67 24.32
C SER A 838 1.41 35.28 23.89
N ASN A 839 1.19 34.87 22.64
CA ASN A 839 1.62 33.56 22.16
C ASN A 839 3.10 33.50 21.70
N GLY A 840 3.87 34.56 22.00
CA GLY A 840 5.29 34.66 21.70
C GLY A 840 5.59 35.05 20.25
N GLY A 841 4.60 35.56 19.52
CA GLY A 841 4.67 35.99 18.12
C GLY A 841 3.52 35.43 17.26
N ILE A 842 3.41 35.94 16.03
CA ILE A 842 2.56 35.45 14.95
C ILE A 842 3.21 34.17 14.42
N PRO A 843 2.62 32.98 14.65
CA PRO A 843 3.18 31.72 14.19
C PRO A 843 2.91 31.51 12.70
N ASN A 844 3.80 30.78 12.02
CA ASN A 844 3.59 30.36 10.65
C ASN A 844 4.27 29.01 10.35
N LYS A 845 3.60 28.16 9.58
CA LYS A 845 4.10 26.86 9.08
C LYS A 845 3.82 26.76 7.58
N ALA A 846 4.66 26.04 6.88
CA ALA A 846 4.49 25.75 5.46
C ALA A 846 4.43 24.25 5.24
N GLU A 847 3.90 23.84 4.10
CA GLU A 847 3.70 22.44 3.75
C GLU A 847 4.18 22.11 2.34
N LEU A 848 4.78 20.93 2.20
CA LEU A 848 5.04 20.29 0.91
C LEU A 848 4.03 19.18 0.71
N LEU A 849 3.25 19.24 -0.38
CA LEU A 849 2.21 18.28 -0.70
C LEU A 849 2.65 17.37 -1.85
N PHE A 850 2.72 16.07 -1.57
CA PHE A 850 2.93 15.00 -2.54
C PHE A 850 1.64 14.22 -2.74
N ASP A 851 0.97 14.38 -3.89
CA ASP A 851 -0.30 13.69 -4.17
C ASP A 851 -1.31 13.80 -2.99
N ASN A 852 -1.34 14.99 -2.36
CA ASN A 852 -2.12 15.36 -1.17
C ASN A 852 -1.63 14.84 0.20
N ASN A 853 -0.40 14.33 0.31
CA ASN A 853 0.23 14.02 1.59
C ASN A 853 1.14 15.19 2.05
N PRO A 854 0.79 15.89 3.14
CA PRO A 854 1.55 17.05 3.60
C PRO A 854 2.81 16.64 4.38
N THR A 855 3.91 17.33 4.12
CA THR A 855 5.10 17.39 4.98
C THR A 855 5.24 18.81 5.48
N ALA A 856 4.98 19.03 6.77
CA ALA A 856 5.01 20.35 7.39
C ALA A 856 6.43 20.79 7.76
N SER A 857 6.65 22.10 7.76
CA SER A 857 7.83 22.74 8.31
C SER A 857 7.81 22.79 9.84
N ASN A 858 8.92 23.19 10.44
CA ASN A 858 8.92 23.77 11.78
C ASN A 858 8.04 25.06 11.83
N GLU A 859 7.67 25.46 13.04
CA GLU A 859 6.97 26.72 13.28
C GLU A 859 7.97 27.87 13.36
N ALA A 860 7.84 28.86 12.49
CA ALA A 860 8.55 30.13 12.60
C ALA A 860 7.62 31.20 13.18
N LYS A 861 8.17 32.23 13.84
CA LYS A 861 7.40 33.29 14.49
C LYS A 861 7.90 34.68 14.15
N VAL A 862 6.97 35.62 14.04
CA VAL A 862 7.27 37.06 14.00
C VAL A 862 6.66 37.74 15.21
N VAL A 863 7.48 38.40 16.01
CA VAL A 863 7.04 39.12 17.20
C VAL A 863 6.75 40.57 16.83
N PRO A 864 5.50 41.03 16.97
CA PRO A 864 5.18 42.44 16.82
C PRO A 864 5.95 43.31 17.83
N PRO A 865 6.22 44.59 17.52
CA PRO A 865 6.96 45.48 18.43
C PRO A 865 6.21 45.61 19.76
N THR A 866 6.94 45.51 20.88
CA THR A 866 6.33 45.62 22.22
C THR A 866 6.42 47.05 22.78
N GLU A 867 5.29 47.63 23.16
CA GLU A 867 5.21 48.92 23.84
C GLU A 867 5.02 48.73 25.35
N LYS A 868 5.80 49.43 26.17
CA LYS A 868 5.66 49.42 27.64
C LYS A 868 4.59 50.43 28.10
N PRO A 869 3.86 50.14 29.19
CA PRO A 869 2.89 51.09 29.74
C PRO A 869 3.58 52.33 30.31
N LYS A 870 2.87 53.46 30.29
CA LYS A 870 3.32 54.75 30.84
C LYS A 870 2.26 55.29 31.80
N VAL A 871 2.71 55.89 32.89
CA VAL A 871 1.85 56.58 33.86
C VAL A 871 2.28 58.03 33.96
N SER A 872 1.35 58.95 33.86
CA SER A 872 1.56 60.38 34.06
C SER A 872 0.56 60.92 35.06
N LYS A 873 0.94 61.99 35.75
CA LYS A 873 0.08 62.62 36.75
C LYS A 873 0.17 64.13 36.65
N THR A 874 -0.97 64.77 36.81
CA THR A 874 -1.12 66.23 36.93
C THR A 874 -2.11 66.55 38.04
N VAL A 875 -2.21 67.82 38.41
CA VAL A 875 -3.23 68.31 39.33
C VAL A 875 -3.98 69.48 38.69
N SER A 876 -5.28 69.56 38.98
CA SER A 876 -6.16 70.65 38.57
C SER A 876 -6.95 71.16 39.77
N ASP A 877 -7.07 72.45 39.94
CA ASP A 877 -7.96 73.11 40.91
C ASP A 877 -8.88 74.10 40.16
N GLN A 878 -9.33 75.17 40.82
CA GLN A 878 -10.24 76.14 40.20
C GLN A 878 -9.52 77.07 39.21
N ASP A 879 -8.25 77.41 39.46
CA ASP A 879 -7.47 78.38 38.68
C ASP A 879 -6.38 77.75 37.81
N GLU A 880 -5.89 76.56 38.16
CA GLU A 880 -4.83 75.82 37.50
C GLU A 880 -5.37 74.48 36.95
N LYS A 881 -5.02 74.11 35.72
CA LYS A 881 -5.43 72.84 35.10
C LYS A 881 -4.25 72.06 34.60
N GLU A 882 -4.21 70.79 34.98
CA GLU A 882 -3.20 69.81 34.56
C GLU A 882 -1.75 70.28 34.78
N VAL A 883 -1.49 70.94 35.90
CA VAL A 883 -0.14 71.40 36.28
C VAL A 883 0.59 70.34 37.11
N GLU A 884 1.93 70.43 37.19
CA GLU A 884 2.73 69.56 38.08
C GLU A 884 2.75 70.06 39.53
N LYS A 885 2.45 71.35 39.73
CA LYS A 885 2.43 72.01 41.03
C LYS A 885 1.27 72.98 41.09
N ALA A 886 0.28 72.70 41.92
CA ALA A 886 -0.85 73.60 42.18
C ALA A 886 -0.69 74.35 43.50
N ILE A 887 -1.10 75.62 43.58
CA ILE A 887 -1.05 76.44 44.80
C ILE A 887 -2.46 76.77 45.27
N LEU A 888 -2.87 76.16 46.38
CA LEU A 888 -4.19 76.42 46.94
C LEU A 888 -4.29 77.86 47.46
N GLN A 889 -5.45 78.46 47.27
CA GLN A 889 -5.88 79.77 47.75
C GLN A 889 -6.58 79.69 49.12
N GLY A 890 -7.12 78.52 49.49
CA GLY A 890 -7.82 78.30 50.76
C GLY A 890 -7.72 76.88 51.29
N LYS A 891 -7.82 76.69 52.62
CA LYS A 891 -7.63 75.36 53.24
C LYS A 891 -8.66 74.35 52.74
N ASP A 892 -9.90 74.78 52.56
CA ASP A 892 -11.01 73.94 52.12
C ASP A 892 -11.14 73.82 50.60
N GLU A 893 -10.17 74.34 49.84
CA GLU A 893 -10.17 74.29 48.38
C GLU A 893 -10.07 72.85 47.88
N GLU A 894 -10.96 72.52 46.94
CA GLU A 894 -10.99 71.23 46.28
C GLU A 894 -10.07 71.26 45.06
N PHE A 895 -9.24 70.23 44.93
CA PHE A 895 -8.39 70.00 43.79
C PHE A 895 -8.55 68.55 43.31
N THR A 896 -8.10 68.24 42.11
CA THR A 896 -8.23 66.93 41.47
C THR A 896 -6.87 66.46 40.98
N TRP A 897 -6.44 65.30 41.45
CA TRP A 897 -5.33 64.58 40.82
C TRP A 897 -5.83 63.89 39.55
N ASN A 898 -5.20 64.17 38.40
CA ASN A 898 -5.49 63.50 37.13
C ASN A 898 -4.36 62.52 36.84
N VAL A 899 -4.64 61.22 36.91
CA VAL A 899 -3.66 60.16 36.66
C VAL A 899 -3.94 59.48 35.34
N GLY A 900 -3.09 59.73 34.35
CA GLY A 900 -3.15 59.11 33.02
C GLY A 900 -2.41 57.78 32.98
N TYR A 901 -3.09 56.72 32.56
CA TYR A 901 -2.57 55.38 32.37
C TYR A 901 -2.63 55.02 30.88
N LYS A 902 -1.49 55.11 30.19
CA LYS A 902 -1.36 54.63 28.81
C LYS A 902 -0.84 53.20 28.83
N PHE A 903 -1.67 52.26 28.43
CA PHE A 903 -1.31 50.85 28.36
C PHE A 903 -0.40 50.57 27.17
N GLY A 904 0.52 49.64 27.37
CA GLY A 904 1.30 49.02 26.29
C GLY A 904 0.44 48.07 25.44
N ASN A 905 1.08 47.23 24.63
CA ASN A 905 0.37 46.21 23.83
C ASN A 905 0.59 44.76 24.31
N ASP A 906 1.46 44.53 25.30
CA ASP A 906 1.60 43.23 25.96
C ASP A 906 0.64 43.11 27.15
N THR A 907 -0.66 43.17 26.87
CA THR A 907 -1.69 43.15 27.92
C THR A 907 -2.41 41.81 28.04
N ALA A 908 -2.43 40.97 27.01
CA ALA A 908 -3.31 39.80 26.98
C ALA A 908 -2.97 38.72 28.03
N LYS A 909 -1.70 38.55 28.42
CA LYS A 909 -1.26 37.56 29.43
C LYS A 909 -1.44 37.99 30.87
N LEU A 910 -1.81 39.24 31.11
CA LEU A 910 -1.76 39.78 32.46
C LEU A 910 -2.70 38.99 33.38
N GLU A 911 -2.18 38.62 34.54
CA GLU A 911 -2.97 38.09 35.64
C GLU A 911 -3.77 39.21 36.29
N LYS A 912 -3.13 40.37 36.47
CA LYS A 912 -3.69 41.45 37.27
C LYS A 912 -3.26 42.84 36.80
N VAL A 913 -4.23 43.73 36.67
CA VAL A 913 -4.01 45.16 36.38
C VAL A 913 -4.62 45.99 37.50
N VAL A 914 -3.76 46.71 38.23
CA VAL A 914 -4.19 47.54 39.37
C VAL A 914 -3.72 48.97 39.20
N LEU A 915 -4.65 49.90 39.27
CA LEU A 915 -4.41 51.34 39.35
C LEU A 915 -4.35 51.71 40.83
N GLN A 916 -3.33 52.46 41.23
CA GLN A 916 -3.10 52.75 42.63
C GLN A 916 -2.62 54.20 42.85
N ASP A 917 -3.10 54.81 43.93
CA ASP A 917 -2.65 56.12 44.41
C ASP A 917 -2.61 56.10 45.94
N ASP A 918 -1.50 56.52 46.52
CA ASP A 918 -1.36 56.62 47.98
C ASP A 918 -1.30 58.12 48.32
N LEU A 919 -2.34 58.65 48.97
CA LEU A 919 -2.39 60.05 49.38
C LEU A 919 -1.81 60.22 50.79
N GLU A 920 -1.34 61.42 51.10
CA GLU A 920 -0.94 61.79 52.46
C GLU A 920 -2.17 61.87 53.39
N ASP A 921 -1.99 61.55 54.67
CA ASP A 921 -3.06 61.48 55.68
C ASP A 921 -3.74 62.82 55.97
N ILE A 922 -3.05 63.93 55.68
CA ILE A 922 -3.59 65.29 55.75
C ILE A 922 -4.57 65.64 54.60
N LEU A 923 -4.90 64.70 53.72
CA LEU A 923 -5.85 64.89 52.61
C LEU A 923 -7.14 64.07 52.81
N ASP A 924 -8.27 64.69 52.52
CA ASP A 924 -9.56 64.01 52.37
C ASP A 924 -9.79 63.62 50.91
N ILE A 925 -10.33 62.41 50.67
CA ILE A 925 -10.75 61.93 49.35
C ILE A 925 -12.26 62.18 49.24
N LEU A 926 -12.67 62.95 48.23
CA LEU A 926 -14.06 63.32 48.01
C LEU A 926 -14.73 62.44 46.96
N GLU A 927 -14.02 62.16 45.86
CA GLU A 927 -14.53 61.38 44.74
C GLU A 927 -13.37 60.71 44.00
N VAL A 928 -13.58 59.47 43.53
CA VAL A 928 -12.66 58.79 42.61
C VAL A 928 -13.46 58.29 41.42
N LYS A 929 -13.04 58.66 40.21
CA LYS A 929 -13.65 58.18 38.95
C LYS A 929 -12.59 57.76 37.95
N LEU A 930 -12.89 56.72 37.16
CA LEU A 930 -12.07 56.27 36.05
C LEU A 930 -12.79 56.52 34.73
N VAL A 931 -12.11 57.10 33.75
CA VAL A 931 -12.66 57.29 32.40
C VAL A 931 -11.72 56.71 31.35
N ASP A 932 -12.26 56.33 30.19
CA ASP A 932 -11.47 56.03 29.00
C ASP A 932 -11.03 57.31 28.26
N ALA A 933 -10.31 57.12 27.14
CA ALA A 933 -9.83 58.20 26.30
C ALA A 933 -10.95 59.06 25.68
N GLN A 934 -12.17 58.53 25.58
CA GLN A 934 -13.34 59.27 25.10
C GLN A 934 -14.08 60.01 26.22
N GLY A 935 -13.58 59.92 27.47
CA GLY A 935 -14.18 60.53 28.64
C GLY A 935 -15.39 59.78 29.20
N LYS A 936 -15.66 58.55 28.73
CA LYS A 936 -16.74 57.71 29.25
C LYS A 936 -16.30 57.08 30.57
N THR A 937 -17.15 57.20 31.58
CA THR A 937 -16.94 56.57 32.89
C THR A 937 -16.90 55.06 32.77
N ILE A 938 -15.88 54.46 33.40
CA ILE A 938 -15.68 53.03 33.49
C ILE A 938 -16.18 52.57 34.85
N GLU A 939 -17.14 51.64 34.86
CA GLU A 939 -17.71 51.11 36.11
C GLU A 939 -16.73 50.13 36.77
N VAL A 940 -15.85 50.68 37.62
CA VAL A 940 -14.97 49.93 38.51
C VAL A 940 -15.05 50.58 39.89
N THR A 941 -15.36 49.79 40.93
CA THR A 941 -15.48 50.31 42.29
C THR A 941 -14.10 50.53 42.92
N PRO A 942 -13.73 51.77 43.30
CA PRO A 942 -12.48 52.02 44.00
C PRO A 942 -12.53 51.46 45.42
N LYS A 943 -11.48 50.74 45.82
CA LYS A 943 -11.25 50.33 47.21
C LYS A 943 -10.37 51.39 47.87
N ILE A 944 -10.92 52.10 48.84
CA ILE A 944 -10.23 53.16 49.58
C ILE A 944 -9.96 52.66 51.00
N ASP A 945 -8.69 52.58 51.38
CA ASP A 945 -8.30 52.37 52.77
C ASP A 945 -8.22 53.72 53.47
N GLU A 946 -9.21 54.00 54.33
CA GLU A 946 -9.30 55.27 55.07
C GLU A 946 -8.14 55.51 56.03
N LYS A 947 -7.46 54.47 56.51
CA LYS A 947 -6.31 54.61 57.43
C LYS A 947 -5.04 54.97 56.68
N THR A 948 -4.79 54.33 55.55
CA THR A 948 -3.57 54.55 54.77
C THR A 948 -3.76 55.51 53.61
N LYS A 949 -4.96 56.06 53.42
CA LYS A 949 -5.38 56.90 52.29
C LYS A 949 -4.96 56.33 50.92
N ARG A 950 -4.99 55.00 50.82
CA ARG A 950 -4.63 54.25 49.61
C ARG A 950 -5.88 53.97 48.79
N ILE A 951 -5.82 54.34 47.52
CA ILE A 951 -6.85 54.09 46.51
C ILE A 951 -6.36 52.94 45.63
N VAL A 952 -7.20 51.93 45.45
CA VAL A 952 -6.91 50.76 44.60
C VAL A 952 -8.10 50.49 43.68
N MET A 953 -7.85 50.46 42.37
CA MET A 953 -8.81 49.98 41.37
C MET A 953 -8.22 48.83 40.58
N GLU A 954 -8.90 47.68 40.61
CA GLU A 954 -8.53 46.51 39.83
C GLU A 954 -9.43 46.44 38.58
N LEU A 955 -8.81 46.43 37.40
CA LEU A 955 -9.57 46.34 36.15
C LEU A 955 -10.04 44.90 35.93
N PRO A 956 -11.28 44.68 35.43
CA PRO A 956 -11.78 43.35 35.13
C PRO A 956 -11.22 42.81 33.81
N LYS A 957 -11.07 41.49 33.70
CA LYS A 957 -10.81 40.82 32.42
C LYS A 957 -12.06 40.87 31.54
N LYS A 958 -11.89 41.06 30.23
CA LYS A 958 -12.92 40.82 29.21
C LYS A 958 -12.55 39.56 28.44
N ASP A 959 -13.50 38.65 28.28
CA ASP A 959 -13.28 37.35 27.62
C ASP A 959 -12.03 36.61 28.15
N GLY A 960 -11.79 36.69 29.46
CA GLY A 960 -10.68 36.02 30.13
C GLY A 960 -9.30 36.68 29.95
N SER A 961 -9.19 37.82 29.26
CA SER A 961 -7.91 38.52 29.04
C SER A 961 -8.00 40.04 29.26
N TYR A 962 -6.85 40.71 29.23
CA TYR A 962 -6.75 42.18 29.20
C TYR A 962 -6.36 42.72 27.82
N ALA A 963 -6.55 41.95 26.74
CA ALA A 963 -6.22 42.36 25.37
C ALA A 963 -6.88 43.69 24.99
N TYR A 964 -8.11 43.94 25.45
CA TYR A 964 -8.86 45.19 25.21
C TYR A 964 -8.16 46.46 25.76
N LEU A 965 -7.22 46.32 26.69
CA LEU A 965 -6.43 47.45 27.20
C LEU A 965 -5.28 47.83 26.26
N ALA A 966 -4.95 47.00 25.27
CA ALA A 966 -3.76 47.19 24.44
C ALA A 966 -3.78 48.55 23.71
N GLY A 967 -2.79 49.40 23.99
CA GLY A 967 -2.66 50.75 23.45
C GLY A 967 -3.71 51.77 23.92
N GLN A 968 -4.61 51.39 24.83
CA GLN A 968 -5.65 52.28 25.34
C GLN A 968 -5.12 53.23 26.42
N THR A 969 -5.82 54.35 26.61
CA THR A 969 -5.51 55.31 27.68
C THR A 969 -6.72 55.47 28.60
N TYR A 970 -6.47 55.44 29.90
CA TYR A 970 -7.47 55.67 30.93
C TYR A 970 -7.01 56.78 31.87
N THR A 971 -7.93 57.58 32.37
CA THR A 971 -7.63 58.65 33.33
C THR A 971 -8.40 58.43 34.62
N MET A 972 -7.68 58.30 35.74
CA MET A 972 -8.25 58.29 37.08
C MET A 972 -8.22 59.70 37.65
N TYR A 973 -9.39 60.21 38.00
CA TYR A 973 -9.55 61.48 38.69
C TYR A 973 -9.80 61.23 40.17
N ILE A 974 -8.97 61.82 41.03
CA ILE A 974 -9.12 61.77 42.48
C ILE A 974 -9.36 63.19 42.96
N LYS A 975 -10.61 63.50 43.30
CA LYS A 975 -10.98 64.79 43.87
C LYS A 975 -10.68 64.78 45.37
N SER A 976 -9.94 65.77 45.83
CA SER A 976 -9.40 65.85 47.19
C SER A 976 -9.41 67.29 47.72
N LYS A 977 -9.22 67.42 49.03
CA LYS A 977 -8.95 68.70 49.71
C LYS A 977 -8.06 68.46 50.93
N ILE A 978 -7.52 69.51 51.54
CA ILE A 978 -6.84 69.37 52.83
C ILE A 978 -7.88 68.97 53.88
N ALA A 979 -7.55 67.96 54.69
CA ALA A 979 -8.44 67.45 55.71
C ALA A 979 -8.76 68.53 56.75
N SER A 980 -10.03 68.64 57.13
CA SER A 980 -10.48 69.63 58.11
C SER A 980 -9.78 69.47 59.47
N SER A 981 -9.44 68.23 59.84
CA SER A 981 -8.70 67.84 61.04
C SER A 981 -7.20 68.15 61.00
N ALA A 982 -6.61 68.40 59.82
CA ALA A 982 -5.18 68.68 59.71
C ALA A 982 -4.82 70.00 60.41
N SER A 983 -3.89 69.95 61.35
CA SER A 983 -3.38 71.11 62.06
C SER A 983 -2.46 71.96 61.19
N THR A 984 -2.31 73.25 61.54
CA THR A 984 -1.39 74.14 60.84
C THR A 984 0.06 73.64 60.94
N GLU A 985 0.46 73.03 62.06
CA GLU A 985 1.78 72.43 62.22
C GLU A 985 2.01 71.24 61.26
N GLU A 986 1.02 70.36 61.08
CA GLU A 986 1.12 69.22 60.14
C GLU A 986 1.24 69.68 58.70
N ILE A 987 0.44 70.67 58.30
CA ILE A 987 0.46 71.24 56.95
C ILE A 987 1.80 71.94 56.68
N THR A 988 2.35 72.67 57.65
CA THR A 988 3.61 73.42 57.50
C THR A 988 4.79 72.53 57.11
N LYS A 989 4.83 71.28 57.62
CA LYS A 989 5.88 70.30 57.28
C LYS A 989 5.96 70.02 55.77
N TYR A 990 4.84 70.14 55.05
CA TYR A 990 4.81 69.94 53.59
C TYR A 990 5.13 71.22 52.81
N VAL A 991 4.78 72.39 53.35
CA VAL A 991 5.15 73.68 52.75
C VAL A 991 6.67 73.85 52.72
N GLU A 992 7.36 73.48 53.81
CA GLU A 992 8.83 73.46 53.87
C GLU A 992 9.46 72.48 52.85
N LYS A 993 8.74 71.44 52.45
CA LYS A 993 9.11 70.47 51.40
C LYS A 993 8.67 70.89 49.98
N GLY A 994 8.12 72.10 49.85
CA GLY A 994 7.67 72.68 48.57
C GLY A 994 6.28 72.24 48.10
N GLY A 995 5.48 71.62 48.97
CA GLY A 995 4.11 71.12 48.73
C GLY A 995 3.91 69.67 49.19
N ILE A 996 2.65 69.24 49.25
CA ILE A 996 2.22 67.86 49.49
C ILE A 996 2.51 67.06 48.22
N PRO A 997 3.52 66.15 48.21
CA PRO A 997 3.87 65.40 47.02
C PRO A 997 2.89 64.24 46.81
N ASN A 998 2.66 63.88 45.55
CA ASN A 998 1.88 62.70 45.21
C ASN A 998 2.41 62.01 43.94
N LYS A 999 2.41 60.67 43.96
CA LYS A 999 2.74 59.78 42.83
C LYS A 999 1.71 58.68 42.74
N ALA A 1000 1.31 58.35 41.52
CA ALA A 1000 0.47 57.19 41.25
C ALA A 1000 1.30 56.01 40.76
N LYS A 1001 0.73 54.80 40.85
CA LYS A 1001 1.33 53.56 40.37
C LYS A 1001 0.33 52.77 39.54
N LEU A 1002 0.83 52.20 38.45
CA LEU A 1002 0.19 51.09 37.74
C LEU A 1002 0.92 49.81 38.12
N LEU A 1003 0.23 48.84 38.72
CA LEU A 1003 0.75 47.49 38.87
C LEU A 1003 0.32 46.68 37.65
N PHE A 1004 1.29 46.41 36.79
CA PHE A 1004 1.15 45.64 35.57
C PHE A 1004 1.77 44.26 35.86
N ASP A 1005 0.95 43.24 36.16
CA ASP A 1005 1.41 41.96 36.70
C ASP A 1005 2.35 42.09 37.90
N ASN A 1006 1.89 42.86 38.90
CA ASN A 1006 2.65 43.19 40.11
C ASN A 1006 3.95 43.96 39.87
N THR A 1007 4.26 44.35 38.63
CA THR A 1007 5.39 45.23 38.31
C THR A 1007 4.92 46.69 38.36
N PRO A 1008 5.47 47.52 39.27
CA PRO A 1008 5.03 48.90 39.42
C PRO A 1008 5.65 49.83 38.37
N THR A 1009 4.81 50.52 37.60
CA THR A 1009 5.17 51.72 36.82
C THR A 1009 4.66 52.94 37.57
N THR A 1010 5.56 53.86 37.93
CA THR A 1010 5.22 55.04 38.75
C THR A 1010 5.12 56.29 37.88
N SER A 1011 4.20 57.20 38.22
CA SER A 1011 4.08 58.51 37.58
C SER A 1011 5.24 59.45 37.92
N ASN A 1012 5.29 60.60 37.25
CA ASN A 1012 5.97 61.79 37.77
C ASN A 1012 5.41 62.20 39.14
N GLU A 1013 6.22 62.91 39.93
CA GLU A 1013 5.78 63.54 41.18
C GLU A 1013 5.04 64.83 40.85
N VAL A 1014 3.86 65.00 41.45
CA VAL A 1014 3.14 66.28 41.45
C VAL A 1014 2.99 66.79 42.86
N LYS A 1015 2.81 68.10 43.02
CA LYS A 1015 2.69 68.73 44.34
C LYS A 1015 1.47 69.63 44.43
N VAL A 1016 0.82 69.63 45.59
CA VAL A 1016 -0.16 70.65 45.95
C VAL A 1016 0.41 71.46 47.10
N VAL A 1017 0.55 72.77 46.92
CA VAL A 1017 1.09 73.67 47.94
C VAL A 1017 -0.06 74.15 48.83
N PRO A 1018 -0.02 73.85 50.14
CA PRO A 1018 -1.00 74.36 51.06
C PRO A 1018 -0.98 75.90 51.16
N PRO A 1019 -2.11 76.51 51.52
CA PRO A 1019 -2.26 77.96 51.59
C PRO A 1019 -1.69 78.49 52.91
N ILE A 1020 -0.37 78.46 53.10
CA ILE A 1020 0.30 78.96 54.31
C ILE A 1020 1.26 80.10 53.97
N GLY A 1021 1.25 81.13 54.81
CA GLY A 1021 2.23 82.19 54.83
C GLY A 1021 2.66 82.60 56.23
N LYS A 1022 3.33 83.76 56.32
CA LYS A 1022 3.86 84.34 57.56
C LYS A 1022 3.72 85.84 57.54
N ILE A 1023 3.75 86.43 58.72
CA ILE A 1023 3.84 87.87 58.92
C ILE A 1023 5.23 88.19 59.48
N GLU A 1024 5.95 89.10 58.81
CA GLU A 1024 7.19 89.69 59.33
C GLU A 1024 6.89 91.11 59.78
N LEU A 1025 7.03 91.36 61.07
CA LEU A 1025 6.82 92.65 61.69
C LEU A 1025 8.17 93.31 62.00
N GLU A 1026 8.32 94.57 61.59
CA GLU A 1026 9.42 95.42 62.01
C GLU A 1026 8.88 96.58 62.86
N LYS A 1027 9.40 96.72 64.07
CA LYS A 1027 8.98 97.71 65.06
C LYS A 1027 9.97 98.86 65.13
N VAL A 1028 9.47 100.06 64.94
CA VAL A 1028 10.29 101.28 64.86
C VAL A 1028 9.74 102.41 65.72
N ASP A 1029 10.55 103.43 65.95
CA ASP A 1029 10.12 104.71 66.51
C ASP A 1029 9.36 105.53 65.45
N ALA A 1030 8.25 106.17 65.86
CA ALA A 1030 7.40 106.95 64.95
C ALA A 1030 8.06 108.20 64.37
N LYS A 1031 9.08 108.76 65.03
CA LYS A 1031 9.83 109.94 64.56
C LYS A 1031 11.12 109.55 63.85
N ASN A 1032 11.69 108.36 64.11
CA ASN A 1032 12.89 107.86 63.44
C ASN A 1032 12.82 106.35 63.18
N SER A 1033 12.53 105.94 61.94
CA SER A 1033 12.39 104.53 61.56
C SER A 1033 13.68 103.71 61.61
N ASP A 1034 14.85 104.35 61.75
CA ASP A 1034 16.14 103.68 61.97
C ASP A 1034 16.28 103.19 63.43
N VAL A 1035 15.52 103.77 64.36
CA VAL A 1035 15.49 103.33 65.76
C VAL A 1035 14.56 102.12 65.87
N LYS A 1036 15.15 100.95 66.07
CA LYS A 1036 14.44 99.67 66.19
C LYS A 1036 14.06 99.38 67.64
N LEU A 1037 12.86 98.85 67.85
CA LEU A 1037 12.31 98.70 69.21
C LEU A 1037 12.12 97.23 69.60
N GLU A 1038 12.89 96.80 70.59
CA GLU A 1038 12.84 95.46 71.19
C GLU A 1038 11.70 95.33 72.22
N ASN A 1039 11.24 94.09 72.43
CA ASN A 1039 10.29 93.69 73.47
C ASN A 1039 8.85 94.21 73.30
N ALA A 1040 8.45 94.66 72.11
CA ALA A 1040 7.04 94.86 71.76
C ALA A 1040 6.38 93.48 71.63
N VAL A 1041 5.22 93.29 72.26
CA VAL A 1041 4.46 92.04 72.17
C VAL A 1041 3.16 92.31 71.42
N PHE A 1042 2.94 91.56 70.35
CA PHE A 1042 1.72 91.60 69.55
C PHE A 1042 0.97 90.27 69.63
N GLN A 1043 -0.34 90.37 69.72
CA GLN A 1043 -1.30 89.28 69.58
C GLN A 1043 -1.80 89.25 68.13
N ILE A 1044 -1.70 88.09 67.48
CA ILE A 1044 -2.28 87.85 66.15
C ILE A 1044 -3.64 87.19 66.36
N LEU A 1045 -4.69 87.83 65.86
CA LEU A 1045 -6.06 87.36 65.90
C LEU A 1045 -6.50 86.98 64.48
N ASP A 1046 -7.17 85.85 64.31
CA ASP A 1046 -7.79 85.47 63.04
C ASP A 1046 -9.11 86.23 62.78
N LYS A 1047 -9.77 85.93 61.66
CA LYS A 1047 -11.06 86.53 61.27
C LYS A 1047 -12.19 86.32 62.29
N ASP A 1048 -12.09 85.26 63.10
CA ASP A 1048 -13.09 84.89 64.11
C ASP A 1048 -12.72 85.49 65.48
N GLY A 1049 -11.65 86.29 65.55
CA GLY A 1049 -11.18 86.96 66.77
C GLY A 1049 -10.44 86.03 67.72
N LYS A 1050 -10.06 84.83 67.28
CA LYS A 1050 -9.30 83.87 68.07
C LYS A 1050 -7.80 84.17 67.95
N GLU A 1051 -7.08 84.06 69.06
CA GLU A 1051 -5.63 84.19 69.07
C GLU A 1051 -4.97 83.00 68.37
N VAL A 1052 -4.15 83.30 67.37
CA VAL A 1052 -3.42 82.33 66.53
C VAL A 1052 -1.91 82.49 66.62
N GLY A 1053 -1.41 83.45 67.40
CA GLY A 1053 0.01 83.60 67.67
C GLY A 1053 0.36 84.85 68.45
N ILE A 1054 1.58 84.86 69.00
CA ILE A 1054 2.19 86.01 69.67
C ILE A 1054 3.52 86.32 68.99
N LEU A 1055 3.75 87.59 68.68
CA LEU A 1055 5.02 88.11 68.18
C LEU A 1055 5.70 88.91 69.29
N THR A 1056 6.98 88.66 69.54
CA THR A 1056 7.80 89.53 70.38
C THR A 1056 8.97 90.05 69.55
N THR A 1057 9.18 91.36 69.53
CA THR A 1057 10.26 91.96 68.74
C THR A 1057 11.61 91.76 69.38
N ASP A 1058 12.60 91.38 68.58
CA ASP A 1058 13.99 91.20 68.98
C ASP A 1058 14.76 92.53 69.08
N LYS A 1059 16.05 92.46 69.39
CA LYS A 1059 16.97 93.63 69.49
C LYS A 1059 17.00 94.49 68.24
N ASN A 1060 16.65 93.94 67.09
CA ASN A 1060 16.60 94.62 65.80
C ASN A 1060 15.18 95.10 65.46
N GLY A 1061 14.25 95.03 66.41
CA GLY A 1061 12.84 95.37 66.22
C GLY A 1061 12.07 94.37 65.37
N LYS A 1062 12.62 93.19 65.06
CA LYS A 1062 11.99 92.23 64.15
C LYS A 1062 11.25 91.14 64.92
N ALA A 1063 10.10 90.74 64.41
CA ALA A 1063 9.37 89.56 64.85
C ALA A 1063 8.80 88.84 63.62
N ILE A 1064 8.80 87.51 63.64
CA ILE A 1064 8.24 86.69 62.55
C ILE A 1064 7.20 85.75 63.15
N SER A 1065 6.03 85.65 62.53
CA SER A 1065 4.96 84.79 63.02
C SER A 1065 5.32 83.32 62.83
N GLY A 1066 4.63 82.48 63.61
CA GLY A 1066 4.40 81.10 63.19
C GLY A 1066 3.71 81.02 61.82
N PRO A 1067 3.63 79.83 61.22
CA PRO A 1067 2.87 79.61 60.01
C PRO A 1067 1.40 79.97 60.21
N LEU A 1068 0.82 80.69 59.25
CA LEU A 1068 -0.58 81.14 59.25
C LEU A 1068 -1.22 80.72 57.93
N LEU A 1069 -2.48 80.28 57.96
CA LEU A 1069 -3.23 80.01 56.72
C LEU A 1069 -3.44 81.31 55.94
N PHE A 1070 -3.63 81.23 54.62
CA PHE A 1070 -4.04 82.40 53.84
C PHE A 1070 -5.38 82.92 54.34
N GLY A 1071 -5.49 84.25 54.40
CA GLY A 1071 -6.60 84.95 55.01
C GLY A 1071 -6.21 86.24 55.68
N THR A 1072 -7.18 86.86 56.33
CA THR A 1072 -7.04 88.16 56.98
C THR A 1072 -6.85 88.02 58.49
N TYR A 1073 -5.89 88.75 59.03
CA TYR A 1073 -5.49 88.73 60.43
C TYR A 1073 -5.49 90.14 61.02
N LYS A 1074 -5.75 90.23 62.33
CA LYS A 1074 -5.63 91.45 63.12
C LYS A 1074 -4.44 91.33 64.08
N ILE A 1075 -3.50 92.23 63.97
CA ILE A 1075 -2.29 92.27 64.80
C ILE A 1075 -2.47 93.38 65.82
N LYS A 1076 -2.69 93.00 67.08
CA LYS A 1076 -2.96 93.91 68.18
C LYS A 1076 -1.74 93.98 69.09
N GLU A 1077 -1.17 95.17 69.27
CA GLU A 1077 -0.11 95.35 70.28
C GLU A 1077 -0.72 95.20 71.68
N ILE A 1078 -0.15 94.33 72.50
CA ILE A 1078 -0.59 94.10 73.88
C ILE A 1078 0.45 94.56 74.90
N LYS A 1079 1.70 94.77 74.46
CA LYS A 1079 2.76 95.36 75.27
C LYS A 1079 3.65 96.24 74.40
N ALA A 1080 3.74 97.52 74.73
CA ALA A 1080 4.66 98.45 74.09
C ALA A 1080 6.11 98.21 74.57
N PRO A 1081 7.11 98.56 73.76
CA PRO A 1081 8.50 98.72 74.21
C PRO A 1081 8.62 99.67 75.40
N ASN A 1082 9.61 99.44 76.26
CA ASN A 1082 9.84 100.30 77.43
C ASN A 1082 10.05 101.76 77.01
N GLY A 1083 9.29 102.68 77.59
CA GLY A 1083 9.33 104.11 77.27
C GLY A 1083 8.52 104.53 76.03
N TYR A 1084 7.68 103.63 75.48
CA TYR A 1084 6.81 103.90 74.33
C TYR A 1084 5.33 103.71 74.67
N MET A 1085 4.45 104.40 73.93
CA MET A 1085 3.00 104.25 74.07
C MET A 1085 2.50 102.99 73.36
N LEU A 1086 1.50 102.33 73.94
CA LEU A 1086 0.83 101.16 73.36
C LEU A 1086 -0.07 101.57 72.19
N LEU A 1087 0.11 100.93 71.03
CA LEU A 1087 -0.77 101.07 69.89
C LEU A 1087 -2.16 100.48 70.21
N ARG A 1088 -3.20 101.33 70.20
CA ARG A 1088 -4.56 100.93 70.60
C ARG A 1088 -5.33 100.19 69.53
N ASP A 1089 -5.16 100.59 68.27
CA ASP A 1089 -5.89 100.04 67.14
C ASP A 1089 -5.15 98.85 66.54
N PRO A 1090 -5.80 97.68 66.39
CA PRO A 1090 -5.21 96.55 65.69
C PRO A 1090 -4.94 96.86 64.21
N ILE A 1091 -3.89 96.24 63.65
CA ILE A 1091 -3.53 96.36 62.24
C ILE A 1091 -4.11 95.17 61.49
N GLU A 1092 -4.89 95.43 60.43
CA GLU A 1092 -5.38 94.38 59.53
C GLU A 1092 -4.33 94.04 58.48
N VAL A 1093 -4.10 92.74 58.29
CA VAL A 1093 -3.08 92.19 57.40
C VAL A 1093 -3.65 90.99 56.66
N GLU A 1094 -3.45 90.94 55.35
CA GLU A 1094 -3.90 89.82 54.51
C GLU A 1094 -2.70 89.01 54.01
N ILE A 1095 -2.81 87.69 54.07
CA ILE A 1095 -1.80 86.75 53.55
C ILE A 1095 -2.45 85.98 52.39
N THR A 1096 -1.81 85.98 51.22
CA THR A 1096 -2.32 85.31 50.01
C THR A 1096 -1.20 84.52 49.31
N SER A 1097 -1.54 83.72 48.30
CA SER A 1097 -0.57 83.00 47.46
C SER A 1097 0.43 83.91 46.75
N LYS A 1098 0.01 85.14 46.40
CA LYS A 1098 0.88 86.16 45.76
C LYS A 1098 1.85 86.81 46.76
N THR A 1099 1.44 86.90 48.02
CA THR A 1099 2.23 87.50 49.10
C THR A 1099 2.25 86.58 50.32
N PRO A 1100 2.95 85.43 50.25
CA PRO A 1100 2.97 84.44 51.32
C PRO A 1100 3.81 84.89 52.52
N VAL A 1101 4.65 85.92 52.37
CA VAL A 1101 5.34 86.56 53.50
C VAL A 1101 4.94 88.02 53.52
N GLN A 1102 3.99 88.35 54.39
CA GLN A 1102 3.46 89.69 54.51
C GLN A 1102 4.32 90.51 55.48
N LYS A 1103 5.03 91.50 54.93
CA LYS A 1103 5.90 92.38 55.71
C LYS A 1103 5.14 93.61 56.13
N ILE A 1104 5.25 93.97 57.41
CA ILE A 1104 4.61 95.16 57.98
C ILE A 1104 5.61 95.90 58.87
N GLN A 1105 5.55 97.23 58.84
CA GLN A 1105 6.31 98.07 59.74
C GLN A 1105 5.34 98.79 60.68
N VAL A 1106 5.62 98.72 61.98
CA VAL A 1106 4.73 99.24 63.03
C VAL A 1106 5.49 100.23 63.91
N ALA A 1107 5.04 101.48 63.92
CA ALA A 1107 5.67 102.56 64.66
C ALA A 1107 4.98 102.82 66.01
N ASN A 1108 5.76 103.11 67.07
CA ASN A 1108 5.20 103.61 68.34
C ASN A 1108 5.75 105.00 68.63
N GLU A 1109 4.91 105.83 69.22
CA GLU A 1109 5.32 107.12 69.75
C GLU A 1109 6.02 106.93 71.09
N LYS A 1110 7.17 107.59 71.25
CA LYS A 1110 7.91 107.63 72.51
C LYS A 1110 7.06 108.34 73.55
N SER A 1111 6.96 107.77 74.75
CA SER A 1111 6.16 108.34 75.83
C SER A 1111 6.85 109.60 76.36
N ASP A 1112 6.17 110.75 76.26
CA ASP A 1112 6.63 112.02 76.85
C ASP A 1112 6.38 112.10 78.38
N TRP A 1113 6.02 110.98 79.01
CA TRP A 1113 5.85 110.90 80.47
C TRP A 1113 7.20 110.76 81.18
N ASN A 1114 7.80 111.90 81.51
CA ASN A 1114 8.76 111.98 82.62
C ASN A 1114 7.96 111.86 83.92
N ILE A 1115 8.11 110.76 84.66
CA ILE A 1115 7.48 110.65 85.99
C ILE A 1115 8.24 111.59 86.95
N PRO A 1116 7.60 112.61 87.55
CA PRO A 1116 8.24 113.41 88.59
C PRO A 1116 8.22 112.65 89.91
N GLU A 1117 9.31 112.73 90.67
CA GLU A 1117 9.27 112.47 92.12
C GLU A 1117 8.21 113.38 92.76
N THR A 1118 7.14 112.79 93.31
CA THR A 1118 6.25 113.47 94.27
C THR A 1118 5.82 112.52 95.38
N GLY A 1119 6.68 112.44 96.41
CA GLY A 1119 6.31 112.09 97.77
C GLY A 1119 6.65 113.26 98.68
N GLY A 1120 5.80 114.29 98.74
CA GLY A 1120 6.01 115.47 99.59
C GLY A 1120 4.72 116.27 99.85
N THR A 1121 4.23 116.19 101.08
CA THR A 1121 3.29 117.12 101.75
C THR A 1121 1.88 117.29 101.15
N GLY A 1122 1.23 116.20 100.75
CA GLY A 1122 -0.23 116.14 100.51
C GLY A 1122 -0.96 114.97 101.18
N THR A 1123 -0.22 114.00 101.72
CA THR A 1123 -0.75 112.71 102.23
C THR A 1123 -0.90 112.65 103.76
N THR A 1124 -0.36 113.60 104.53
CA THR A 1124 -0.51 113.63 106.00
C THR A 1124 -1.92 114.01 106.49
N ILE A 1125 -2.67 114.82 105.75
CA ILE A 1125 -4.06 115.18 106.11
C ILE A 1125 -5.02 113.99 105.90
N PHE A 1126 -4.81 113.20 104.84
CA PHE A 1126 -5.58 111.98 104.59
C PHE A 1126 -5.23 110.85 105.58
N TYR A 1127 -3.97 110.73 106.01
CA TYR A 1127 -3.60 109.84 107.13
C TYR A 1127 -4.18 110.32 108.46
N ALA A 1128 -4.22 111.62 108.75
CA ALA A 1128 -4.80 112.15 110.00
C ALA A 1128 -6.33 111.94 110.07
N ILE A 1129 -7.04 112.16 108.97
CA ILE A 1129 -8.49 111.91 108.87
C ILE A 1129 -8.78 110.40 108.91
N GLY A 1130 -7.97 109.57 108.24
CA GLY A 1130 -8.08 108.11 108.26
C GLY A 1130 -7.77 107.47 109.61
N VAL A 1131 -6.73 107.94 110.31
CA VAL A 1131 -6.37 107.49 111.67
C VAL A 1131 -7.41 107.96 112.69
N THR A 1132 -7.97 109.17 112.54
CA THR A 1132 -9.05 109.66 113.42
C THR A 1132 -10.34 108.85 113.24
N LEU A 1133 -10.71 108.49 111.99
CA LEU A 1133 -11.84 107.61 111.71
C LEU A 1133 -11.61 106.16 112.18
N MET A 1134 -10.38 105.64 112.09
CA MET A 1134 -10.03 104.33 112.66
C MET A 1134 -10.03 104.34 114.19
N ILE A 1135 -9.53 105.38 114.86
CA ILE A 1135 -9.57 105.50 116.33
C ILE A 1135 -11.02 105.61 116.83
N ILE A 1136 -11.89 106.36 116.15
CA ILE A 1136 -13.33 106.46 116.47
C ILE A 1136 -14.03 105.12 116.25
N ALA A 1137 -13.74 104.41 115.15
CA ALA A 1137 -14.26 103.06 114.90
C ALA A 1137 -13.75 102.03 115.94
N THR A 1138 -12.50 102.17 116.41
CA THR A 1138 -11.90 101.29 117.42
C THR A 1138 -12.44 101.59 118.83
N ILE A 1139 -12.70 102.85 119.18
CA ILE A 1139 -13.37 103.25 120.43
C ILE A 1139 -14.82 102.74 120.47
N VAL A 1140 -15.53 102.73 119.33
CA VAL A 1140 -16.89 102.18 119.20
C VAL A 1140 -16.89 100.64 119.21
N PHE A 1141 -15.86 100.00 118.63
CA PHE A 1141 -15.69 98.54 118.63
C PHE A 1141 -15.34 97.99 120.03
N PHE A 1142 -14.55 98.70 120.84
CA PHE A 1142 -14.20 98.27 122.21
C PHE A 1142 -15.18 98.71 123.32
N ARG A 1143 -16.16 99.59 123.04
CA ARG A 1143 -17.24 99.96 124.01
C ARG A 1143 -18.49 99.07 123.97
N LYS A 1144 -18.47 97.95 123.23
CA LYS A 1144 -19.50 96.90 123.26
C LYS A 1144 -19.00 95.52 123.72
N ARG A 1145 -18.04 95.50 124.66
CA ARG A 1145 -17.91 94.46 125.69
C ARG A 1145 -17.80 95.14 127.06
N LYS A 1146 -18.92 95.21 127.78
CA LYS A 1146 -19.01 95.68 129.17
C LYS A 1146 -19.24 94.44 130.02
N SER A 1147 -18.39 94.23 131.04
CA SER A 1147 -18.63 93.30 132.16
C SER A 1147 -18.81 91.82 131.80
N TYR A 1148 -18.02 90.98 132.48
CA TYR A 1148 -17.99 89.50 132.46
C TYR A 1148 -17.27 88.85 131.28
#